data_AF-A0A8B9I0G3-F1
#
_entry.id   AF-A0A8B9I0G3-F1
#
_cell.length_a   1.000
_cell.length_b   1.000
_cell.length_c   1.000
_cell.angle_alpha   90.00
_cell.angle_beta   90.00
_cell.angle_gamma   90.00
#
_symmetry.space_group_name_H-M   'P 1'
#
loop_
_entity.id
_entity.type
_entity.pdbx_description
1 polymer ?
#
loop_
_entity_poly.entity_id
_entity_poly.type
_entity_poly.pdbx_seq_one_letter_code
_entity_poly.pdbx_strand_id
1 'polypeptide(L)'
;MLACLIGLRIRWHTAGTEGRDLRGIKPGRNEGGGRSESGVRHPTMTCIELSYCMGIPQKVTCISGSLLHPSLWNQWYTWPYGGSLRGDAVSTSTYSSPAKSLGDPGITPLSPSHIVKDSDAEDAVEQLFLVVVAIDFGTTSSGYAYSFTKEPECIHVMRRWEGGDPGVSNQKTPTTILLTPERKFHSFGYAARDFYHDLDPNESKHWLYFEKFKMKLHTTGNLTMETDLTAANGKKVKALEIFAYALQFFKEQALKELSDQAGSDFENTEVRWVITVPAIWKQPAKQFMRQAAYKAGMATPENPEQLIIALEPEAASIYCRKLRLHQMIDLSSRAPVNGYSPSDTIGTGFTQAKEHVRRNRQSRTFLVENVIGEIWSELEEGDRYIVVDSGGGTVDMTVHQIRLPEGHLKELYKATGGPYGSLGVDYEFEKLLCKIFGEDFIEQFKIKRPAAWVDLMIAFESRKRAAAPDRTNPLNITLPFSFIDYYKKFRGHSVEHALRKSNVDFVKWSSQGMLRMSPDAMNALFKPTIDQIVQHLSDVFEKPEVTNVKFLFLVGGFAESPLLQQAVQGAFGSRCRVIIPQDVGLTILKGAVLFGLDPAVIKVRRSPLTYGVGVLNRFVEGKHPPEKLLVKDGTRWCTDVFDKFISADQSVALGETVTRSYTPAKPSQLVIVINIYSSEQDNVSFITESGVKKCGTLRLDLTGTDASVPNRREIKTLMQFGDTEIKAMAIDVATSKSVKVGIDFLNY
;
A
#
# COMPACT_ATOMS: atom_id res chain seq x y z
N MET A 1 -9.21 -34.00 34.74
CA MET A 1 -10.49 -33.67 34.07
C MET A 1 -10.14 -33.20 32.67
N LEU A 2 -9.97 -34.15 31.76
CA LEU A 2 -9.63 -33.92 30.36
C LEU A 2 -10.54 -34.84 29.55
N ALA A 3 -11.76 -34.39 29.28
CA ALA A 3 -12.69 -34.95 28.31
C ALA A 3 -14.01 -34.16 28.37
N CYS A 4 -14.16 -33.15 27.53
CA CYS A 4 -15.44 -32.77 26.95
C CYS A 4 -15.16 -31.85 25.76
N LEU A 5 -15.82 -32.14 24.63
CA LEU A 5 -15.86 -31.38 23.37
C LEU A 5 -14.84 -31.76 22.29
N ILE A 6 -14.92 -33.00 21.80
CA ILE A 6 -14.77 -33.26 20.36
C ILE A 6 -15.98 -34.11 19.94
N GLY A 7 -16.93 -33.47 19.25
CA GLY A 7 -18.05 -34.13 18.59
C GLY A 7 -17.62 -34.61 17.22
N LEU A 8 -17.12 -35.84 17.13
CA LEU A 8 -16.96 -36.58 15.87
C LEU A 8 -17.99 -37.71 15.85
N ARG A 9 -18.93 -37.63 14.90
CA ARG A 9 -19.86 -38.72 14.59
C ARG A 9 -19.08 -39.83 13.89
N ILE A 10 -18.88 -40.95 14.57
CA ILE A 10 -18.50 -42.23 13.96
C ILE A 10 -19.68 -43.19 14.14
N ARG A 11 -20.20 -43.72 13.04
CA ARG A 11 -21.19 -44.82 13.04
C ARG A 11 -20.50 -46.10 13.49
N TRP A 12 -21.06 -46.78 14.49
CA TRP A 12 -20.75 -48.17 14.79
C TRP A 12 -22.02 -49.00 14.93
N HIS A 13 -21.95 -50.21 14.36
CA HIS A 13 -22.96 -51.26 14.42
C HIS A 13 -23.23 -51.69 15.87
N THR A 14 -24.50 -51.94 16.18
CA THR A 14 -25.00 -52.39 17.49
C THR A 14 -25.01 -53.91 17.61
N ALA A 15 -24.43 -54.39 18.70
CA ALA A 15 -24.91 -55.50 19.54
C ALA A 15 -24.33 -55.17 20.94
N GLY A 16 -25.06 -54.91 22.01
CA GLY A 16 -26.30 -55.49 22.49
C GLY A 16 -25.96 -56.21 23.79
N THR A 17 -26.24 -55.60 24.95
CA THR A 17 -26.73 -56.22 26.21
C THR A 17 -26.65 -55.26 27.41
N GLU A 18 -27.85 -54.94 27.91
CA GLU A 18 -28.33 -54.75 29.28
C GLU A 18 -27.37 -54.46 30.47
N GLY A 19 -27.80 -53.52 31.33
CA GLY A 19 -27.85 -53.83 32.77
C GLY A 19 -27.49 -52.74 33.79
N ARG A 20 -28.52 -52.00 34.25
CA ARG A 20 -28.79 -51.53 35.64
C ARG A 20 -27.89 -50.48 36.33
N ASP A 21 -28.50 -49.30 36.52
CA ASP A 21 -28.84 -48.65 37.80
C ASP A 21 -27.98 -48.93 39.06
N LEU A 22 -27.44 -47.87 39.69
CA LEU A 22 -27.94 -47.34 40.97
C LEU A 22 -27.15 -46.10 41.48
N ARG A 23 -27.83 -45.34 42.34
CA ARG A 23 -27.55 -44.00 42.84
C ARG A 23 -26.63 -43.98 44.06
N GLY A 24 -25.89 -42.88 44.22
CA GLY A 24 -25.92 -42.09 45.46
C GLY A 24 -24.74 -42.18 46.45
N ILE A 25 -24.54 -41.03 47.13
CA ILE A 25 -23.90 -40.80 48.44
C ILE A 25 -22.45 -40.23 48.42
N LYS A 26 -22.34 -38.96 48.85
CA LYS A 26 -21.18 -38.24 49.43
C LYS A 26 -21.16 -38.45 50.97
N PRO A 27 -20.22 -37.89 51.76
CA PRO A 27 -18.75 -37.75 51.68
C PRO A 27 -18.06 -38.23 53.00
N GLY A 28 -16.72 -38.26 53.06
CA GLY A 28 -15.99 -38.51 54.33
C GLY A 28 -14.53 -38.06 54.32
N ARG A 29 -14.12 -37.36 55.38
CA ARG A 29 -12.77 -36.85 55.70
C ARG A 29 -11.93 -37.89 56.48
N ASN A 30 -10.59 -37.81 56.34
CA ASN A 30 -9.51 -37.90 57.37
C ASN A 30 -8.20 -38.35 56.68
N GLU A 31 -7.11 -37.59 56.70
CA GLU A 31 -6.09 -37.36 57.75
C GLU A 31 -5.02 -38.48 57.88
N GLY A 32 -3.74 -38.05 57.88
CA GLY A 32 -2.51 -38.79 58.27
C GLY A 32 -1.94 -39.72 57.18
N GLY A 33 -0.67 -39.74 56.79
CA GLY A 33 0.61 -39.37 57.42
C GLY A 33 1.58 -40.55 57.24
N GLY A 34 2.83 -40.32 56.83
CA GLY A 34 3.90 -41.34 56.92
C GLY A 34 4.80 -41.52 55.68
N ARG A 35 6.10 -41.72 55.92
CA ARG A 35 7.25 -41.61 55.00
C ARG A 35 7.66 -42.94 54.34
N SER A 36 8.41 -42.78 53.23
CA SER A 36 9.60 -43.52 52.74
C SER A 36 9.50 -45.02 52.38
N GLU A 37 9.73 -45.38 51.12
CA GLU A 37 11.02 -45.89 50.61
C GLU A 37 10.96 -46.23 49.10
N SER A 38 12.13 -46.56 48.56
CA SER A 38 12.63 -46.61 47.19
C SER A 38 11.98 -47.59 46.21
N GLY A 39 12.06 -47.27 44.92
CA GLY A 39 11.67 -48.16 43.82
C GLY A 39 12.02 -47.60 42.43
N VAL A 40 13.23 -47.86 41.96
CA VAL A 40 13.73 -47.58 40.61
C VAL A 40 13.01 -48.45 39.57
N ARG A 41 12.48 -47.85 38.49
CA ARG A 41 12.34 -48.50 37.16
C ARG A 41 12.43 -47.48 36.01
N HIS A 42 13.43 -47.66 35.15
CA HIS A 42 13.52 -47.10 33.80
C HIS A 42 12.54 -47.80 32.84
N PRO A 43 12.18 -47.14 31.73
CA PRO A 43 12.02 -47.85 30.45
C PRO A 43 12.89 -47.25 29.34
N THR A 44 13.82 -48.08 28.88
CA THR A 44 14.11 -48.44 27.48
C THR A 44 14.04 -47.36 26.39
N MET A 45 15.23 -46.95 25.94
CA MET A 45 15.52 -46.47 24.58
C MET A 45 15.39 -47.61 23.56
N THR A 46 14.91 -47.28 22.36
CA THR A 46 15.18 -48.04 21.15
C THR A 46 15.61 -47.04 20.08
N CYS A 47 16.90 -47.05 19.75
CA CYS A 47 17.48 -46.40 18.59
C CYS A 47 17.32 -47.30 17.37
N ILE A 48 16.96 -46.73 16.23
CA ILE A 48 17.33 -47.26 14.91
C ILE A 48 17.94 -46.09 14.12
N GLU A 49 19.19 -46.29 13.74
CA GLU A 49 20.01 -45.47 12.85
C GLU A 49 19.45 -45.46 11.42
N LEU A 50 19.62 -44.34 10.70
CA LEU A 50 19.69 -44.36 9.24
C LEU A 50 20.86 -43.48 8.77
N SER A 51 21.78 -44.16 8.09
CA SER A 51 23.09 -43.71 7.62
C SER A 51 23.03 -42.76 6.43
N TYR A 52 24.03 -41.88 6.38
CA TYR A 52 24.45 -41.10 5.22
C TYR A 52 25.05 -41.98 4.12
N CYS A 53 24.82 -41.63 2.85
CA CYS A 53 25.68 -42.01 1.72
C CYS A 53 25.87 -40.82 0.77
N MET A 54 27.14 -40.46 0.55
CA MET A 54 27.61 -39.43 -0.38
C MET A 54 27.68 -39.94 -1.82
N GLY A 55 27.54 -39.02 -2.78
CA GLY A 55 27.88 -39.26 -4.19
C GLY A 55 28.14 -37.96 -4.95
N ILE A 56 29.43 -37.71 -5.27
CA ILE A 56 29.94 -36.67 -6.18
C ILE A 56 30.08 -37.29 -7.58
N PRO A 57 30.06 -36.50 -8.68
CA PRO A 57 31.29 -36.38 -9.46
C PRO A 57 31.63 -34.95 -9.93
N GLN A 58 32.93 -34.67 -9.93
CA GLN A 58 33.57 -33.49 -10.52
C GLN A 58 33.59 -33.55 -12.06
N LYS A 59 33.67 -32.38 -12.71
CA LYS A 59 34.60 -32.15 -13.83
C LYS A 59 35.19 -30.74 -13.76
N VAL A 60 36.50 -30.70 -13.95
CA VAL A 60 37.41 -29.55 -13.92
C VAL A 60 37.73 -29.13 -15.36
N THR A 61 37.87 -27.83 -15.61
CA THR A 61 38.93 -27.29 -16.50
C THR A 61 39.15 -25.80 -16.23
N CYS A 62 40.39 -25.45 -15.86
CA CYS A 62 40.96 -24.09 -15.83
C CYS A 62 41.36 -23.66 -17.26
N ILE A 63 41.55 -22.38 -17.59
CA ILE A 63 42.82 -21.62 -17.41
C ILE A 63 42.61 -20.14 -17.83
N SER A 64 43.26 -19.24 -17.06
CA SER A 64 43.78 -17.86 -17.31
C SER A 64 42.88 -16.76 -17.90
N GLY A 65 43.01 -15.47 -17.59
CA GLY A 65 43.90 -14.72 -16.72
C GLY A 65 43.65 -13.20 -16.82
N SER A 66 44.21 -12.45 -15.86
CA SER A 66 44.61 -11.02 -15.89
C SER A 66 43.57 -9.87 -15.96
N LEU A 67 43.45 -9.18 -14.82
CA LEU A 67 43.64 -7.72 -14.55
C LEU A 67 43.29 -6.68 -15.64
N LEU A 68 42.36 -5.76 -15.33
CA LEU A 68 42.57 -4.30 -15.17
C LEU A 68 41.23 -3.53 -15.07
N HIS A 69 41.16 -2.59 -14.14
CA HIS A 69 40.24 -1.43 -14.06
C HIS A 69 41.04 -0.19 -14.55
N PRO A 70 40.49 1.03 -14.78
CA PRO A 70 39.10 1.53 -14.83
C PRO A 70 38.74 2.19 -16.18
N SER A 71 37.47 2.63 -16.24
CA SER A 71 36.97 3.83 -16.96
C SER A 71 36.96 3.76 -18.48
N LEU A 72 35.80 3.97 -19.10
CA LEU A 72 35.70 4.71 -20.35
C LEU A 72 34.25 5.15 -20.57
N TRP A 73 34.13 6.45 -20.83
CA TRP A 73 32.91 7.21 -20.87
C TRP A 73 32.13 6.93 -22.16
N ASN A 74 30.83 6.72 -22.00
CA ASN A 74 29.86 6.71 -23.11
C ASN A 74 29.73 8.12 -23.70
N GLN A 75 29.15 8.21 -24.92
CA GLN A 75 27.90 8.95 -25.15
C GLN A 75 27.62 9.25 -26.67
N TRP A 76 26.33 9.51 -27.01
CA TRP A 76 25.60 9.60 -28.31
C TRP A 76 24.93 10.92 -28.74
N TYR A 77 25.04 11.47 -29.94
CA TYR A 77 24.43 12.78 -30.25
C TYR A 77 23.27 12.89 -31.29
N THR A 78 22.30 13.82 -31.10
CA THR A 78 21.23 14.29 -32.06
C THR A 78 21.57 15.64 -32.73
N TRP A 79 20.79 16.17 -33.70
CA TRP A 79 20.46 17.61 -34.05
C TRP A 79 20.06 17.83 -35.55
N PRO A 80 19.57 19.04 -35.94
CA PRO A 80 18.45 19.25 -36.85
C PRO A 80 18.84 19.76 -38.25
N TYR A 81 17.77 19.89 -39.04
CA TYR A 81 17.66 20.20 -40.46
C TYR A 81 18.12 21.60 -40.93
N GLY A 82 18.48 21.63 -42.22
CA GLY A 82 18.49 22.77 -43.17
C GLY A 82 19.38 22.43 -44.38
N GLY A 83 18.86 21.98 -45.54
CA GLY A 83 18.46 22.77 -46.74
C GLY A 83 19.67 23.01 -47.67
N SER A 84 19.72 22.82 -49.00
CA SER A 84 18.71 22.86 -50.09
C SER A 84 19.36 22.44 -51.46
N LEU A 85 18.53 22.42 -52.53
CA LEU A 85 18.76 22.37 -54.00
C LEU A 85 18.99 20.98 -54.65
N ARG A 86 18.36 20.57 -55.78
CA ARG A 86 17.64 21.26 -56.87
C ARG A 86 16.84 20.27 -57.77
N GLY A 87 15.80 20.76 -58.47
CA GLY A 87 15.15 20.25 -59.71
C GLY A 87 13.94 19.31 -59.50
N ASP A 88 12.78 19.40 -60.16
CA ASP A 88 12.28 20.22 -61.27
C ASP A 88 10.73 20.32 -61.22
N ALA A 89 10.20 21.23 -62.04
CA ALA A 89 8.86 21.80 -62.09
C ALA A 89 7.66 20.86 -62.39
N VAL A 90 6.44 21.28 -62.01
CA VAL A 90 5.28 21.61 -62.89
C VAL A 90 4.21 22.40 -62.08
N SER A 91 3.54 23.32 -62.77
CA SER A 91 2.57 24.38 -62.44
C SER A 91 1.22 23.91 -61.84
N THR A 92 0.48 24.70 -61.03
CA THR A 92 -0.39 25.82 -61.48
C THR A 92 -1.03 26.63 -60.33
N SER A 93 -1.11 27.95 -60.54
CA SER A 93 -2.05 29.01 -60.05
C SER A 93 -2.43 29.11 -58.55
N THR A 94 -1.88 30.05 -57.77
CA THR A 94 -2.29 31.47 -57.51
C THR A 94 -3.69 31.72 -56.92
N TYR A 95 -3.73 32.14 -55.65
CA TYR A 95 -4.44 33.34 -55.17
C TYR A 95 -3.69 33.93 -53.95
N SER A 96 -3.54 35.26 -53.91
CA SER A 96 -2.79 36.05 -52.92
C SER A 96 -3.70 36.70 -51.88
N SER A 97 -3.25 36.87 -50.63
CA SER A 97 -2.93 38.17 -49.94
C SER A 97 -3.47 38.12 -48.48
N PRO A 98 -3.17 39.07 -47.57
CA PRO A 98 -1.89 39.19 -46.85
C PRO A 98 -2.04 39.44 -45.32
N ALA A 99 -0.88 39.61 -44.66
CA ALA A 99 -0.63 40.43 -43.47
C ALA A 99 -0.75 39.82 -42.05
N LYS A 100 0.24 40.23 -41.26
CA LYS A 100 0.60 39.85 -39.89
C LYS A 100 -0.17 40.70 -38.87
N SER A 101 -0.52 40.11 -37.71
CA SER A 101 -0.32 40.77 -36.41
C SER A 101 -0.26 39.76 -35.26
N LEU A 102 0.51 40.13 -34.24
CA LEU A 102 0.89 39.40 -33.03
C LEU A 102 -0.29 38.91 -32.18
N GLY A 103 -0.07 37.80 -31.45
CA GLY A 103 -0.72 37.54 -30.16
C GLY A 103 -1.18 36.10 -29.95
N ASP A 104 -0.33 35.31 -29.28
CA ASP A 104 -0.67 34.18 -28.38
C ASP A 104 -1.41 32.94 -28.95
N PRO A 105 -0.84 31.71 -28.86
CA PRO A 105 -1.64 30.51 -29.02
C PRO A 105 -1.67 29.70 -27.72
N GLY A 106 -2.73 29.90 -26.94
CA GLY A 106 -3.29 28.85 -26.10
C GLY A 106 -3.80 27.72 -27.00
N ILE A 107 -3.22 26.53 -26.87
CA ILE A 107 -3.65 25.34 -27.60
C ILE A 107 -4.77 24.66 -26.80
N THR A 108 -6.00 24.88 -27.23
CA THR A 108 -7.12 23.96 -26.99
C THR A 108 -6.82 22.61 -27.66
N PRO A 109 -6.99 21.46 -26.97
CA PRO A 109 -6.77 20.16 -27.59
C PRO A 109 -7.88 19.87 -28.61
N LEU A 110 -7.48 19.56 -29.84
CA LEU A 110 -8.37 19.09 -30.90
C LEU A 110 -8.83 17.65 -30.58
N SER A 111 -10.14 17.44 -30.66
CA SER A 111 -10.78 16.13 -30.57
C SER A 111 -10.21 15.16 -31.64
N PRO A 112 -10.06 13.85 -31.33
CA PRO A 112 -9.61 12.88 -32.32
C PRO A 112 -10.63 12.75 -33.45
N SER A 113 -10.15 12.80 -34.69
CA SER A 113 -10.93 12.45 -35.88
C SER A 113 -11.45 11.02 -35.79
N HIS A 114 -12.77 10.85 -35.83
CA HIS A 114 -13.45 9.57 -35.91
C HIS A 114 -13.00 8.80 -37.17
N ILE A 115 -12.29 7.70 -36.97
CA ILE A 115 -12.30 6.59 -37.93
C ILE A 115 -13.49 5.73 -37.52
N VAL A 116 -14.55 5.75 -38.34
CA VAL A 116 -15.65 4.79 -38.26
C VAL A 116 -15.05 3.43 -38.57
N LYS A 117 -14.89 2.59 -37.53
CA LYS A 117 -14.80 1.15 -37.72
C LYS A 117 -16.24 0.67 -37.88
N ASP A 118 -16.54 0.13 -39.05
CA ASP A 118 -17.76 -0.64 -39.27
C ASP A 118 -17.90 -1.71 -38.19
N SER A 119 -19.13 -1.85 -37.73
CA SER A 119 -19.62 -2.77 -36.71
C SER A 119 -19.59 -4.23 -37.19
N ASP A 120 -19.65 -5.13 -36.21
CA ASP A 120 -19.92 -6.57 -36.30
C ASP A 120 -18.71 -7.50 -36.38
N ALA A 121 -17.89 -7.45 -35.34
CA ALA A 121 -17.31 -8.64 -34.73
C ALA A 121 -17.16 -8.39 -33.22
N GLU A 122 -18.03 -8.98 -32.41
CA GLU A 122 -17.77 -9.18 -30.99
C GLU A 122 -16.55 -10.09 -30.87
N ASP A 123 -15.35 -9.50 -30.85
CA ASP A 123 -14.18 -10.16 -30.28
C ASP A 123 -14.46 -10.33 -28.79
N ALA A 124 -14.98 -11.51 -28.42
CA ALA A 124 -15.07 -11.93 -27.04
C ALA A 124 -13.66 -11.85 -26.43
N VAL A 125 -13.39 -10.78 -25.67
CA VAL A 125 -12.20 -10.69 -24.84
C VAL A 125 -12.29 -11.85 -23.86
N GLU A 126 -11.52 -12.91 -24.09
CA GLU A 126 -11.37 -14.00 -23.13
C GLU A 126 -11.10 -13.37 -21.76
N GLN A 127 -12.02 -13.56 -20.80
CA GLN A 127 -11.79 -13.15 -19.42
C GLN A 127 -10.64 -13.98 -18.88
N LEU A 128 -9.43 -13.41 -18.95
CA LEU A 128 -8.16 -14.05 -18.57
C LEU A 128 -8.14 -14.58 -17.13
N PHE A 129 -9.01 -14.08 -16.25
CA PHE A 129 -9.08 -14.44 -14.84
C PHE A 129 -10.55 -14.65 -14.40
N LEU A 130 -10.79 -15.65 -13.56
CA LEU A 130 -12.12 -15.98 -13.02
C LEU A 130 -12.47 -15.18 -11.78
N VAL A 131 -11.46 -14.72 -11.04
CA VAL A 131 -11.61 -14.00 -9.77
C VAL A 131 -10.61 -12.85 -9.71
N VAL A 132 -11.06 -11.74 -9.14
CA VAL A 132 -10.19 -10.66 -8.66
C VAL A 132 -10.08 -10.76 -7.15
N VAL A 133 -8.87 -10.88 -6.61
CA VAL A 133 -8.59 -10.78 -5.17
C VAL A 133 -7.79 -9.51 -4.91
N ALA A 134 -8.34 -8.61 -4.10
CA ALA A 134 -7.64 -7.44 -3.62
C ALA A 134 -7.13 -7.65 -2.19
N ILE A 135 -5.89 -7.25 -1.94
CA ILE A 135 -5.27 -7.17 -0.62
C ILE A 135 -5.05 -5.70 -0.30
N ASP A 136 -5.74 -5.24 0.73
CA ASP A 136 -5.43 -3.97 1.35
C ASP A 136 -4.30 -4.18 2.35
N PHE A 137 -3.07 -3.93 1.92
CA PHE A 137 -1.88 -4.15 2.74
C PHE A 137 -1.61 -2.92 3.60
N GLY A 138 -2.36 -2.69 4.69
CA GLY A 138 -2.24 -1.48 5.49
C GLY A 138 -1.05 -1.46 6.47
N THR A 139 -0.73 -0.28 7.01
CA THR A 139 0.35 -0.12 8.01
C THR A 139 0.00 -0.79 9.34
N THR A 140 -1.23 -0.58 9.83
CA THR A 140 -1.69 -1.07 11.14
C THR A 140 -2.50 -2.35 11.00
N SER A 141 -3.29 -2.48 9.93
CA SER A 141 -4.09 -3.67 9.67
C SER A 141 -4.24 -3.92 8.18
N SER A 142 -4.27 -5.19 7.81
CA SER A 142 -4.41 -5.66 6.44
C SER A 142 -5.59 -6.62 6.31
N GLY A 143 -6.10 -6.79 5.10
CA GLY A 143 -7.16 -7.76 4.80
C GLY A 143 -7.31 -7.99 3.32
N TYR A 144 -8.09 -9.00 2.94
CA TYR A 144 -8.40 -9.26 1.54
C TYR A 144 -9.91 -9.32 1.29
N ALA A 145 -10.28 -9.07 0.04
CA ALA A 145 -11.62 -9.22 -0.49
C ALA A 145 -11.53 -9.71 -1.93
N TYR A 146 -12.60 -10.32 -2.43
CA TYR A 146 -12.64 -10.85 -3.80
C TYR A 146 -14.02 -10.70 -4.42
N SER A 147 -14.04 -10.78 -5.75
CA SER A 147 -15.25 -10.85 -6.57
C SER A 147 -15.00 -11.83 -7.71
N PHE A 148 -16.00 -12.63 -8.03
CA PHE A 148 -16.00 -13.43 -9.26
C PHE A 148 -16.25 -12.49 -10.44
N THR A 149 -15.54 -12.70 -11.56
CA THR A 149 -15.67 -11.83 -12.74
C THR A 149 -17.03 -11.97 -13.44
N LYS A 150 -17.75 -13.07 -13.16
CA LYS A 150 -19.13 -13.30 -13.61
C LYS A 150 -20.19 -12.64 -12.73
N GLU A 151 -19.83 -12.22 -11.52
CA GLU A 151 -20.71 -11.56 -10.54
C GLU A 151 -19.99 -10.31 -9.97
N PRO A 152 -19.65 -9.31 -10.82
CA PRO A 152 -18.84 -8.16 -10.43
C PRO A 152 -19.48 -7.25 -9.37
N GLU A 153 -20.80 -7.38 -9.15
CA GLU A 153 -21.54 -6.70 -8.09
C GLU A 153 -21.32 -7.31 -6.70
N CYS A 154 -20.79 -8.53 -6.61
CA CYS A 154 -20.67 -9.29 -5.36
C CYS A 154 -19.25 -9.20 -4.79
N ILE A 155 -19.01 -8.27 -3.85
CA ILE A 155 -17.73 -8.19 -3.14
C ILE A 155 -17.78 -8.99 -1.85
N HIS A 156 -16.95 -10.02 -1.75
CA HIS A 156 -16.79 -10.87 -0.58
C HIS A 156 -15.55 -10.45 0.21
N VAL A 157 -15.73 -10.06 1.47
CA VAL A 157 -14.61 -9.74 2.39
C VAL A 157 -14.21 -11.00 3.15
N MET A 158 -12.90 -11.14 3.43
CA MET A 158 -12.32 -12.31 4.11
C MET A 158 -13.08 -12.77 5.37
N ARG A 159 -12.94 -14.05 5.71
CA ARG A 159 -13.54 -14.62 6.93
C ARG A 159 -13.02 -13.88 8.17
N ARG A 160 -13.87 -13.77 9.19
CA ARG A 160 -13.43 -13.25 10.49
C ARG A 160 -12.47 -14.26 11.11
N TRP A 161 -11.33 -13.77 11.57
CA TRP A 161 -10.37 -14.56 12.34
C TRP A 161 -10.97 -14.95 13.70
N GLU A 162 -10.73 -16.19 14.13
CA GLU A 162 -10.84 -16.55 15.55
C GLU A 162 -9.71 -15.85 16.31
N GLY A 163 -10.04 -15.21 17.44
CA GLY A 163 -9.15 -14.25 18.08
C GLY A 163 -9.35 -12.81 17.55
N GLY A 164 -9.21 -11.84 18.45
CA GLY A 164 -9.45 -10.43 18.18
C GLY A 164 -10.07 -9.70 19.38
N ASP A 165 -9.93 -8.38 19.40
CA ASP A 165 -10.39 -7.58 20.54
C ASP A 165 -11.94 -7.55 20.58
N PRO A 166 -12.59 -7.83 21.73
CA PRO A 166 -14.05 -7.88 21.82
C PRO A 166 -14.71 -6.58 21.31
N GLY A 167 -15.63 -6.71 20.35
CA GLY A 167 -16.40 -5.60 19.80
C GLY A 167 -15.77 -4.88 18.60
N VAL A 168 -14.61 -5.32 18.11
CA VAL A 168 -14.00 -4.84 16.86
C VAL A 168 -14.46 -5.71 15.69
N SER A 169 -14.74 -5.11 14.53
CA SER A 169 -15.01 -5.87 13.30
C SER A 169 -13.72 -6.52 12.79
N ASN A 170 -13.56 -7.83 13.00
CA ASN A 170 -12.40 -8.64 12.55
C ASN A 170 -12.36 -8.87 11.02
N GLN A 171 -12.78 -7.89 10.22
CA GLN A 171 -12.72 -7.91 8.75
C GLN A 171 -11.37 -7.39 8.22
N LYS A 172 -10.46 -7.03 9.14
CA LYS A 172 -9.01 -6.84 8.96
C LYS A 172 -8.29 -7.52 10.12
N THR A 173 -7.00 -7.79 9.93
CA THR A 173 -6.11 -8.35 10.94
C THR A 173 -4.90 -7.43 11.11
N PRO A 174 -4.30 -7.29 12.30
CA PRO A 174 -3.11 -6.47 12.50
C PRO A 174 -2.00 -6.81 11.50
N THR A 175 -1.28 -5.80 11.01
CA THR A 175 -0.12 -6.00 10.14
C THR A 175 1.09 -6.37 10.99
N THR A 176 1.05 -7.57 11.55
CA THR A 176 2.03 -8.11 12.49
C THR A 176 2.45 -9.50 12.05
N ILE A 177 3.73 -9.80 12.11
CA ILE A 177 4.29 -11.09 11.68
C ILE A 177 5.26 -11.59 12.74
N LEU A 178 5.21 -12.89 12.99
CA LEU A 178 6.11 -13.59 13.91
C LEU A 178 6.90 -14.62 13.12
N LEU A 179 8.23 -14.59 13.28
CA LEU A 179 9.12 -15.63 12.79
C LEU A 179 9.77 -16.38 13.94
N THR A 180 10.06 -17.66 13.70
CA THR A 180 10.88 -18.47 14.62
C THR A 180 12.31 -17.89 14.72
N PRO A 181 13.11 -18.30 15.73
CA PRO A 181 14.51 -17.88 15.84
C PRO A 181 15.36 -18.18 14.59
N GLU A 182 14.97 -19.20 13.82
CA GLU A 182 15.58 -19.62 12.54
C GLU A 182 15.08 -18.81 11.33
N ARG A 183 14.33 -17.73 11.56
CA ARG A 183 13.75 -16.82 10.53
C ARG A 183 12.68 -17.48 9.65
N LYS A 184 12.05 -18.55 10.10
CA LYS A 184 10.93 -19.16 9.38
C LYS A 184 9.61 -18.48 9.75
N PHE A 185 8.72 -18.31 8.77
CA PHE A 185 7.36 -17.86 9.02
C PHE A 185 6.67 -18.76 10.04
N HIS A 186 6.09 -18.16 11.08
CA HIS A 186 5.29 -18.87 12.07
C HIS A 186 3.81 -18.47 11.97
N SER A 187 3.51 -17.18 12.12
CA SER A 187 2.13 -16.68 12.07
C SER A 187 2.07 -15.21 11.67
N PHE A 188 0.86 -14.78 11.28
CA PHE A 188 0.52 -13.41 10.92
C PHE A 188 -0.71 -12.93 11.72
N GLY A 189 -0.85 -11.62 11.89
CA GLY A 189 -2.03 -11.00 12.50
C GLY A 189 -2.21 -11.33 13.98
N TYR A 190 -3.47 -11.47 14.40
CA TYR A 190 -3.82 -11.82 15.80
C TYR A 190 -3.07 -13.07 16.30
N ALA A 191 -2.94 -14.12 15.48
CA ALA A 191 -2.21 -15.33 15.86
C ALA A 191 -0.71 -15.07 16.12
N ALA A 192 -0.09 -14.11 15.42
CA ALA A 192 1.29 -13.69 15.70
C ALA A 192 1.40 -12.95 17.03
N ARG A 193 0.46 -12.05 17.27
CA ARG A 193 0.38 -11.24 18.48
C ARG A 193 0.14 -12.09 19.73
N ASP A 194 -0.90 -12.92 19.69
CA ASP A 194 -1.36 -13.71 20.82
C ASP A 194 -0.32 -14.79 21.18
N PHE A 195 0.27 -15.47 20.18
CA PHE A 195 1.36 -16.40 20.43
C PHE A 195 2.58 -15.71 21.04
N TYR A 196 2.98 -14.54 20.52
CA TYR A 196 4.14 -13.80 21.04
C TYR A 196 3.92 -13.32 22.48
N HIS A 197 2.68 -12.94 22.83
CA HIS A 197 2.27 -12.59 24.19
C HIS A 197 2.38 -13.78 25.15
N ASP A 198 1.97 -14.97 24.71
CA ASP A 198 1.92 -16.17 25.54
C ASP A 198 3.29 -16.85 25.75
N LEU A 199 4.33 -16.42 25.01
CA LEU A 199 5.70 -16.91 25.16
C LEU A 199 6.30 -16.57 26.53
N ASP A 200 7.13 -17.48 27.06
CA ASP A 200 7.94 -17.17 28.23
C ASP A 200 8.83 -15.92 27.97
N PRO A 201 9.01 -15.02 28.95
CA PRO A 201 9.83 -13.82 28.78
C PRO A 201 11.30 -14.07 28.39
N ASN A 202 11.86 -15.27 28.60
CA ASN A 202 13.19 -15.62 28.11
C ASN A 202 13.13 -16.15 26.69
N GLU A 203 12.10 -16.91 26.34
CA GLU A 203 11.90 -17.44 24.99
C GLU A 203 11.57 -16.32 23.99
N SER A 204 10.64 -15.43 24.31
CA SER A 204 10.21 -14.29 23.47
C SER A 204 11.34 -13.37 23.00
N LYS A 205 12.50 -13.37 23.68
CA LYS A 205 13.70 -12.64 23.26
C LYS A 205 14.38 -13.25 22.03
N HIS A 206 14.18 -14.53 21.77
CA HIS A 206 14.79 -15.25 20.65
C HIS A 206 13.95 -15.15 19.37
N TRP A 207 12.63 -15.06 19.52
CA TRP A 207 11.64 -14.91 18.45
C TRP A 207 11.70 -13.53 17.77
N LEU A 208 11.25 -13.45 16.51
CA LEU A 208 11.34 -12.25 15.69
C LEU A 208 9.94 -11.71 15.41
N TYR A 209 9.51 -10.76 16.25
CA TYR A 209 8.21 -10.09 16.10
C TYR A 209 8.38 -8.77 15.35
N PHE A 210 7.56 -8.53 14.32
CA PHE A 210 7.51 -7.28 13.58
C PHE A 210 6.08 -6.74 13.52
N GLU A 211 5.93 -5.44 13.72
CA GLU A 211 4.68 -4.70 13.56
C GLU A 211 4.94 -3.40 12.80
N LYS A 212 3.91 -2.82 12.18
CA LYS A 212 3.95 -1.48 11.56
C LYS A 212 5.09 -1.30 10.53
N PHE A 213 5.62 -2.40 10.01
CA PHE A 213 6.83 -2.43 9.18
C PHE A 213 6.62 -1.85 7.78
N LYS A 214 5.35 -1.69 7.33
CA LYS A 214 4.99 -1.03 6.06
C LYS A 214 5.63 0.36 5.94
N MET A 215 5.69 1.12 7.04
CA MET A 215 6.25 2.47 7.05
C MET A 215 7.71 2.53 6.65
N LYS A 216 8.46 1.42 6.80
CA LYS A 216 9.87 1.38 6.41
C LYS A 216 10.06 1.69 4.93
N LEU A 217 9.11 1.31 4.06
CA LEU A 217 9.20 1.57 2.61
C LEU A 217 9.05 3.06 2.29
N HIS A 218 8.37 3.84 3.14
CA HIS A 218 8.23 5.28 2.98
C HIS A 218 9.38 6.06 3.61
N THR A 219 9.80 5.69 4.82
CA THR A 219 10.79 6.45 5.59
C THR A 219 12.24 6.20 5.16
N THR A 220 12.50 5.12 4.42
CA THR A 220 13.86 4.79 3.99
C THR A 220 14.21 5.63 2.75
N GLY A 221 15.16 6.55 2.91
CA GLY A 221 15.55 7.47 1.83
C GLY A 221 16.10 6.79 0.58
N ASN A 222 16.87 5.71 0.74
CA ASN A 222 17.35 4.85 -0.34
C ASN A 222 16.86 3.41 -0.12
N LEU A 223 15.65 3.11 -0.61
CA LEU A 223 15.06 1.78 -0.53
C LEU A 223 15.69 0.89 -1.60
N THR A 224 16.23 -0.26 -1.18
CA THR A 224 16.79 -1.28 -2.08
C THR A 224 16.29 -2.68 -1.71
N MET A 225 16.57 -3.69 -2.54
CA MET A 225 16.29 -5.10 -2.22
C MET A 225 17.01 -5.60 -0.97
N GLU A 226 18.09 -4.93 -0.57
CA GLU A 226 18.91 -5.29 0.57
C GLU A 226 18.46 -4.63 1.88
N THR A 227 17.39 -3.82 1.84
CA THR A 227 16.87 -3.11 3.01
C THR A 227 16.47 -4.08 4.12
N ASP A 228 16.93 -3.81 5.35
CA ASP A 228 16.60 -4.60 6.53
C ASP A 228 15.47 -3.96 7.35
N LEU A 229 14.65 -4.83 7.96
CA LEU A 229 13.74 -4.52 9.06
C LEU A 229 14.36 -4.96 10.38
N THR A 230 13.98 -4.30 11.47
CA THR A 230 14.42 -4.63 12.83
C THR A 230 13.25 -5.21 13.61
N ALA A 231 13.42 -6.43 14.13
CA ALA A 231 12.44 -7.09 15.00
C ALA A 231 12.41 -6.44 16.38
N ALA A 232 11.37 -6.74 17.18
CA ALA A 232 11.22 -6.22 18.54
C ALA A 232 12.41 -6.52 19.48
N ASN A 233 13.17 -7.59 19.22
CA ASN A 233 14.39 -7.93 19.95
C ASN A 233 15.68 -7.28 19.40
N GLY A 234 15.57 -6.39 18.41
CA GLY A 234 16.71 -5.68 17.79
C GLY A 234 17.41 -6.44 16.66
N LYS A 235 17.05 -7.70 16.37
CA LYS A 235 17.65 -8.46 15.26
C LYS A 235 17.14 -7.97 13.91
N LYS A 236 18.00 -8.03 12.88
CA LYS A 236 17.69 -7.60 11.52
C LYS A 236 17.30 -8.77 10.61
N VAL A 237 16.30 -8.56 9.76
CA VAL A 237 15.83 -9.49 8.72
C VAL A 237 15.56 -8.69 7.44
N LYS A 238 15.75 -9.30 6.27
CA LYS A 238 15.52 -8.63 4.99
C LYS A 238 14.05 -8.24 4.88
N ALA A 239 13.79 -6.97 4.54
CA ALA A 239 12.44 -6.46 4.36
C ALA A 239 11.67 -7.30 3.33
N LEU A 240 12.33 -7.66 2.22
CA LEU A 240 11.68 -8.41 1.14
C LEU A 240 11.12 -9.76 1.62
N GLU A 241 11.79 -10.44 2.56
CA GLU A 241 11.32 -11.69 3.15
C GLU A 241 10.06 -11.47 4.00
N ILE A 242 10.05 -10.44 4.84
CA ILE A 242 8.91 -10.11 5.71
C ILE A 242 7.67 -9.78 4.89
N PHE A 243 7.80 -8.94 3.86
CA PHE A 243 6.69 -8.58 2.98
C PHE A 243 6.22 -9.79 2.15
N ALA A 244 7.14 -10.61 1.64
CA ALA A 244 6.78 -11.82 0.90
C ALA A 244 6.02 -12.83 1.78
N TYR A 245 6.46 -13.06 3.02
CA TYR A 245 5.72 -13.94 3.95
C TYR A 245 4.32 -13.41 4.26
N ALA A 246 4.17 -12.10 4.48
CA ALA A 246 2.87 -11.49 4.73
C ALA A 246 1.92 -11.62 3.52
N LEU A 247 2.42 -11.40 2.31
CA LEU A 247 1.65 -11.55 1.08
C LEU A 247 1.32 -13.02 0.77
N GLN A 248 2.28 -13.92 1.01
CA GLN A 248 2.08 -15.37 0.87
C GLN A 248 0.98 -15.86 1.81
N PHE A 249 0.97 -15.40 3.07
CA PHE A 249 -0.10 -15.70 4.01
C PHE A 249 -1.48 -15.32 3.43
N PHE A 250 -1.65 -14.08 2.94
CA PHE A 250 -2.92 -13.67 2.36
C PHE A 250 -3.29 -14.44 1.09
N LYS A 251 -2.32 -14.75 0.25
CA LYS A 251 -2.52 -15.59 -0.95
C LYS A 251 -3.09 -16.95 -0.55
N GLU A 252 -2.44 -17.65 0.37
CA GLU A 252 -2.84 -18.98 0.83
C GLU A 252 -4.25 -18.97 1.47
N GLN A 253 -4.57 -17.93 2.23
CA GLN A 253 -5.88 -17.80 2.87
C GLN A 253 -6.99 -17.52 1.86
N ALA A 254 -6.74 -16.63 0.89
CA ALA A 254 -7.71 -16.34 -0.16
C ALA A 254 -7.93 -17.57 -1.07
N LEU A 255 -6.88 -18.26 -1.50
CA LEU A 255 -7.01 -19.47 -2.31
C LEU A 255 -7.74 -20.57 -1.57
N LYS A 256 -7.41 -20.81 -0.29
CA LYS A 256 -8.14 -21.78 0.54
C LYS A 256 -9.62 -21.42 0.64
N GLU A 257 -9.94 -20.14 0.84
CA GLU A 257 -11.33 -19.71 0.92
C GLU A 257 -12.09 -19.88 -0.40
N LEU A 258 -11.45 -19.57 -1.53
CA LEU A 258 -12.02 -19.79 -2.87
C LEU A 258 -12.25 -21.29 -3.12
N SER A 259 -11.28 -22.15 -2.77
CA SER A 259 -11.43 -23.60 -2.89
C SER A 259 -12.58 -24.14 -2.05
N ASP A 260 -12.71 -23.68 -0.80
CA ASP A 260 -13.84 -24.04 0.09
C ASP A 260 -15.20 -23.67 -0.53
N GLN A 261 -15.28 -22.53 -1.25
CA GLN A 261 -16.51 -22.07 -1.89
C GLN A 261 -16.82 -22.80 -3.20
N ALA A 262 -15.80 -23.06 -4.01
CA ALA A 262 -15.94 -23.78 -5.27
C ALA A 262 -16.19 -25.28 -5.07
N GLY A 263 -15.76 -25.86 -3.94
CA GLY A 263 -15.81 -27.29 -3.66
C GLY A 263 -14.69 -28.09 -4.36
N SER A 264 -13.73 -27.40 -4.97
CA SER A 264 -12.54 -27.94 -5.63
C SER A 264 -11.35 -26.99 -5.44
N ASP A 265 -10.13 -27.47 -5.67
CA ASP A 265 -8.96 -26.60 -5.58
C ASP A 265 -9.02 -25.47 -6.62
N PHE A 266 -8.80 -24.22 -6.17
CA PHE A 266 -8.75 -23.03 -7.02
C PHE A 266 -7.28 -22.73 -7.40
N GLU A 267 -6.99 -22.59 -8.69
CA GLU A 267 -5.60 -22.37 -9.12
C GLU A 267 -5.22 -20.90 -9.04
N ASN A 268 -3.96 -20.63 -8.66
CA ASN A 268 -3.47 -19.24 -8.59
C ASN A 268 -3.51 -18.54 -9.96
N THR A 269 -3.35 -19.27 -11.05
CA THR A 269 -3.42 -18.79 -12.45
C THR A 269 -4.77 -18.17 -12.80
N GLU A 270 -5.84 -18.59 -12.13
CA GLU A 270 -7.21 -18.08 -12.35
C GLU A 270 -7.49 -16.77 -11.59
N VAL A 271 -6.56 -16.34 -10.73
CA VAL A 271 -6.70 -15.14 -9.89
C VAL A 271 -5.93 -13.97 -10.48
N ARG A 272 -6.62 -12.83 -10.62
CA ARG A 272 -5.98 -11.51 -10.71
C ARG A 272 -5.83 -10.92 -9.32
N TRP A 273 -4.60 -10.60 -8.95
CA TRP A 273 -4.27 -10.00 -7.66
C TRP A 273 -4.23 -8.47 -7.76
N VAL A 274 -4.76 -7.80 -6.76
CA VAL A 274 -4.63 -6.36 -6.57
C VAL A 274 -3.97 -6.11 -5.21
N ILE A 275 -2.90 -5.31 -5.18
CA ILE A 275 -2.26 -4.87 -3.93
C ILE A 275 -2.37 -3.35 -3.82
N THR A 276 -2.90 -2.87 -2.70
CA THR A 276 -3.02 -1.44 -2.46
C THR A 276 -1.72 -0.84 -1.93
N VAL A 277 -1.41 0.38 -2.35
CA VAL A 277 -0.29 1.18 -1.85
C VAL A 277 -0.70 2.65 -1.70
N PRO A 278 -0.09 3.40 -0.76
CA PRO A 278 -0.32 4.83 -0.64
C PRO A 278 0.05 5.57 -1.93
N ALA A 279 -0.72 6.58 -2.29
CA ALA A 279 -0.50 7.34 -3.52
C ALA A 279 0.80 8.18 -3.46
N ILE A 280 1.18 8.64 -2.26
CA ILE A 280 2.41 9.41 -2.02
C ILE A 280 3.69 8.57 -2.08
N TRP A 281 3.57 7.24 -2.23
CA TRP A 281 4.76 6.39 -2.29
C TRP A 281 5.55 6.61 -3.58
N LYS A 282 6.88 6.68 -3.40
CA LYS A 282 7.83 6.76 -4.51
C LYS A 282 7.81 5.45 -5.30
N GLN A 283 8.18 5.54 -6.58
CA GLN A 283 8.23 4.39 -7.47
C GLN A 283 9.06 3.18 -6.95
N PRO A 284 10.21 3.35 -6.26
CA PRO A 284 10.91 2.21 -5.63
C PRO A 284 10.03 1.41 -4.67
N ALA A 285 9.19 2.06 -3.87
CA ALA A 285 8.33 1.37 -2.90
C ALA A 285 7.21 0.58 -3.59
N LYS A 286 6.63 1.11 -4.68
CA LYS A 286 5.64 0.41 -5.50
C LYS A 286 6.25 -0.84 -6.15
N GLN A 287 7.42 -0.69 -6.76
CA GLN A 287 8.17 -1.82 -7.33
C GLN A 287 8.55 -2.84 -6.25
N PHE A 288 8.93 -2.40 -5.05
CA PHE A 288 9.29 -3.29 -3.95
C PHE A 288 8.12 -4.20 -3.56
N MET A 289 6.90 -3.66 -3.49
CA MET A 289 5.68 -4.44 -3.23
C MET A 289 5.43 -5.49 -4.32
N ARG A 290 5.61 -5.12 -5.61
CA ARG A 290 5.51 -6.07 -6.72
C ARG A 290 6.53 -7.20 -6.61
N GLN A 291 7.77 -6.88 -6.24
CA GLN A 291 8.85 -7.86 -6.09
C GLN A 291 8.62 -8.77 -4.87
N ALA A 292 8.05 -8.25 -3.79
CA ALA A 292 7.58 -9.07 -2.67
C ALA A 292 6.45 -10.01 -3.07
N ALA A 293 5.50 -9.56 -3.91
CA ALA A 293 4.40 -10.38 -4.41
C ALA A 293 4.87 -11.49 -5.36
N TYR A 294 5.86 -11.20 -6.22
CA TYR A 294 6.52 -12.23 -7.03
C TYR A 294 7.24 -13.26 -6.17
N LYS A 295 7.96 -12.82 -5.13
CA LYS A 295 8.61 -13.73 -4.16
C LYS A 295 7.59 -14.57 -3.37
N ALA A 296 6.40 -14.04 -3.12
CA ALA A 296 5.27 -14.76 -2.52
C ALA A 296 4.56 -15.72 -3.50
N GLY A 297 4.96 -15.73 -4.78
CA GLY A 297 4.38 -16.55 -5.82
C GLY A 297 2.95 -16.16 -6.19
N MET A 298 2.53 -14.92 -5.96
CA MET A 298 1.19 -14.44 -6.33
C MET A 298 1.04 -14.26 -7.85
N ALA A 299 2.10 -13.78 -8.48
CA ALA A 299 2.21 -13.61 -9.93
C ALA A 299 3.68 -13.80 -10.34
N THR A 300 3.95 -13.75 -11.65
CA THR A 300 5.32 -13.86 -12.16
C THR A 300 5.67 -12.70 -13.10
N PRO A 301 6.97 -12.39 -13.29
CA PRO A 301 7.40 -11.39 -14.27
C PRO A 301 6.96 -11.68 -15.71
N GLU A 302 6.68 -12.95 -16.04
CA GLU A 302 6.21 -13.39 -17.36
C GLU A 302 4.71 -13.08 -17.57
N ASN A 303 3.93 -12.99 -16.50
CA ASN A 303 2.52 -12.58 -16.53
C ASN A 303 2.27 -11.36 -15.59
N PRO A 304 2.81 -10.17 -15.92
CA PRO A 304 2.75 -9.01 -15.04
C PRO A 304 1.33 -8.48 -14.84
N GLU A 305 0.43 -8.71 -15.81
CA GLU A 305 -0.98 -8.28 -15.78
C GLU A 305 -1.83 -9.07 -14.77
N GLN A 306 -1.32 -10.20 -14.27
CA GLN A 306 -1.95 -10.93 -13.16
C GLN A 306 -1.91 -10.15 -11.85
N LEU A 307 -0.94 -9.24 -11.68
CA LEU A 307 -0.80 -8.42 -10.47
C LEU A 307 -0.94 -6.94 -10.80
N ILE A 308 -1.92 -6.29 -10.20
CA ILE A 308 -2.17 -4.85 -10.32
C ILE A 308 -1.81 -4.16 -9.01
N ILE A 309 -1.11 -3.03 -9.11
CA ILE A 309 -0.91 -2.12 -7.98
C ILE A 309 -2.01 -1.05 -8.05
N ALA A 310 -2.78 -0.91 -6.99
CA ALA A 310 -3.84 0.10 -6.87
C ALA A 310 -3.43 1.19 -5.88
N LEU A 311 -3.68 2.45 -6.21
CA LEU A 311 -3.48 3.54 -5.25
C LEU A 311 -4.65 3.59 -4.27
N GLU A 312 -4.36 3.62 -2.96
CA GLU A 312 -5.37 3.57 -1.90
C GLU A 312 -6.49 4.63 -2.04
N PRO A 313 -6.20 5.94 -2.24
CA PRO A 313 -7.25 6.94 -2.40
C PRO A 313 -8.00 6.85 -3.74
N GLU A 314 -7.40 6.28 -4.79
CA GLU A 314 -8.09 5.99 -6.05
C GLU A 314 -9.09 4.84 -5.89
N ALA A 315 -8.67 3.75 -5.23
CA ALA A 315 -9.56 2.65 -4.87
C ALA A 315 -10.74 3.17 -4.03
N ALA A 316 -10.46 3.97 -3.01
CA ALA A 316 -11.51 4.59 -2.21
C ALA A 316 -12.47 5.46 -3.03
N SER A 317 -11.95 6.26 -3.97
CA SER A 317 -12.74 7.06 -4.91
C SER A 317 -13.71 6.21 -5.72
N ILE A 318 -13.24 5.08 -6.28
CA ILE A 318 -14.06 4.14 -7.05
C ILE A 318 -15.19 3.56 -6.20
N TYR A 319 -14.91 3.15 -4.96
CA TYR A 319 -15.95 2.61 -4.09
C TYR A 319 -16.97 3.66 -3.69
N CYS A 320 -16.53 4.86 -3.30
CA CYS A 320 -17.43 5.94 -2.89
C CYS A 320 -18.47 6.25 -3.97
N ARG A 321 -18.08 6.13 -5.26
CA ARG A 321 -18.93 6.30 -6.45
C ARG A 321 -20.08 5.33 -6.60
N LYS A 322 -20.01 4.20 -5.92
CA LYS A 322 -21.03 3.16 -5.94
C LYS A 322 -21.98 3.21 -4.74
N LEU A 323 -21.72 4.09 -3.78
CA LEU A 323 -22.50 4.18 -2.55
C LEU A 323 -23.77 5.01 -2.72
N ARG A 324 -24.86 4.58 -2.08
CA ARG A 324 -26.14 5.29 -1.93
C ARG A 324 -26.10 6.23 -0.72
N LEU A 325 -27.04 7.18 -0.63
CA LEU A 325 -27.08 8.16 0.46
C LEU A 325 -27.13 7.49 1.84
N HIS A 326 -27.93 6.44 1.99
CA HIS A 326 -28.06 5.71 3.26
C HIS A 326 -26.79 4.94 3.67
N GLN A 327 -25.83 4.76 2.76
CA GLN A 327 -24.52 4.13 3.02
C GLN A 327 -23.44 5.17 3.34
N MET A 328 -23.81 6.43 3.47
CA MET A 328 -22.91 7.54 3.76
C MET A 328 -23.33 8.26 5.04
N ILE A 329 -22.37 8.90 5.69
CA ILE A 329 -22.57 9.78 6.83
C ILE A 329 -22.15 11.18 6.39
N ASP A 330 -23.12 12.08 6.23
CA ASP A 330 -22.87 13.50 5.99
C ASP A 330 -22.67 14.20 7.34
N LEU A 331 -21.45 14.67 7.61
CA LEU A 331 -21.12 15.28 8.90
C LEU A 331 -21.81 16.62 9.13
N SER A 332 -22.29 17.30 8.08
CA SER A 332 -23.05 18.55 8.23
C SER A 332 -24.44 18.34 8.85
N SER A 333 -25.00 17.13 8.68
CA SER A 333 -26.33 16.77 9.19
C SER A 333 -26.36 16.40 10.68
N ARG A 334 -25.19 16.23 11.31
CA ARG A 334 -25.11 16.00 12.77
C ARG A 334 -25.29 17.33 13.50
N ALA A 335 -26.53 17.68 13.82
CA ALA A 335 -26.80 18.67 14.85
C ALA A 335 -26.10 18.26 16.16
N PRO A 336 -25.60 19.21 16.98
CA PRO A 336 -25.09 18.89 18.30
C PRO A 336 -26.26 18.35 19.12
N VAL A 337 -26.24 17.04 19.41
CA VAL A 337 -27.25 16.41 20.27
C VAL A 337 -27.02 16.90 21.70
N ASN A 338 -27.64 18.03 22.03
CA ASN A 338 -27.85 18.42 23.41
C ASN A 338 -28.81 17.42 24.05
N GLY A 339 -28.33 16.73 25.10
CA GLY A 339 -29.14 16.10 26.13
C GLY A 339 -30.08 14.98 25.67
N TYR A 340 -29.72 13.73 25.98
CA TYR A 340 -30.73 12.68 26.15
C TYR A 340 -31.76 13.13 27.20
N SER A 341 -32.97 13.46 26.76
CA SER A 341 -34.14 13.53 27.63
C SER A 341 -34.87 12.18 27.53
N PRO A 342 -35.02 11.40 28.61
CA PRO A 342 -35.63 10.08 28.57
C PRO A 342 -37.15 10.20 28.66
N SER A 343 -37.78 10.81 27.66
CA SER A 343 -39.24 10.71 27.47
C SER A 343 -39.60 11.35 26.14
N ASP A 344 -39.53 10.58 25.05
CA ASP A 344 -40.44 10.79 23.91
C ASP A 344 -40.55 9.51 23.10
N THR A 345 -41.75 8.94 23.16
CA THR A 345 -42.15 7.74 22.46
C THR A 345 -42.32 8.08 20.97
N ILE A 346 -41.29 7.83 20.16
CA ILE A 346 -41.39 7.95 18.70
C ILE A 346 -41.09 6.60 18.03
N GLY A 347 -42.16 6.00 17.51
CA GLY A 347 -42.22 5.31 16.21
C GLY A 347 -41.35 4.07 16.00
N THR A 348 -42.01 2.92 15.91
CA THR A 348 -41.56 1.56 15.55
C THR A 348 -40.74 1.41 14.24
N GLY A 349 -40.44 2.49 13.50
CA GLY A 349 -39.62 2.46 12.28
C GLY A 349 -38.10 2.51 12.51
N PHE A 350 -37.64 3.13 13.60
CA PHE A 350 -36.19 3.22 13.90
C PHE A 350 -35.60 1.92 14.46
N THR A 351 -36.42 1.08 15.08
CA THR A 351 -36.01 -0.22 15.60
C THR A 351 -35.69 -1.20 14.45
N GLN A 352 -36.49 -1.18 13.38
CA GLN A 352 -36.23 -1.96 12.17
C GLN A 352 -34.97 -1.46 11.44
N ALA A 353 -34.73 -0.15 11.33
CA ALA A 353 -33.50 0.37 10.71
C ALA A 353 -32.24 0.00 11.53
N LYS A 354 -32.31 0.08 12.86
CA LYS A 354 -31.21 -0.38 13.74
C LYS A 354 -31.02 -1.90 13.68
N GLU A 355 -32.07 -2.70 13.53
CA GLU A 355 -31.96 -4.16 13.33
C GLU A 355 -31.47 -4.53 11.92
N HIS A 356 -31.87 -3.81 10.87
CA HIS A 356 -31.37 -4.02 9.50
C HIS A 356 -29.88 -3.67 9.40
N VAL A 357 -29.44 -2.57 10.01
CA VAL A 357 -28.01 -2.21 10.13
C VAL A 357 -27.25 -3.23 10.98
N ARG A 358 -27.87 -3.80 12.03
CA ARG A 358 -27.26 -4.89 12.83
C ARG A 358 -27.14 -6.20 12.06
N ARG A 359 -28.13 -6.56 11.23
CA ARG A 359 -28.11 -7.76 10.36
C ARG A 359 -27.11 -7.60 9.21
N ASN A 360 -27.01 -6.42 8.59
CA ASN A 360 -26.02 -6.15 7.52
C ASN A 360 -24.57 -6.10 8.03
N ARG A 361 -24.33 -5.70 9.28
CA ARG A 361 -22.99 -5.75 9.91
C ARG A 361 -22.39 -7.16 10.04
N GLN A 362 -23.18 -8.20 9.79
CA GLN A 362 -22.72 -9.60 9.79
C GLN A 362 -22.54 -10.17 8.37
N SER A 363 -23.07 -9.51 7.33
CA SER A 363 -22.88 -9.95 5.95
C SER A 363 -21.44 -9.75 5.52
N ARG A 364 -20.88 -10.77 4.88
CA ARG A 364 -19.53 -10.74 4.29
C ARG A 364 -19.56 -10.44 2.80
N THR A 365 -20.73 -10.60 2.19
CA THR A 365 -20.99 -10.27 0.81
C THR A 365 -21.66 -8.89 0.78
N PHE A 366 -21.08 -8.00 0.00
CA PHE A 366 -21.58 -6.66 -0.24
C PHE A 366 -21.99 -6.56 -1.69
N LEU A 367 -23.25 -6.20 -1.92
CA LEU A 367 -23.75 -5.90 -3.25
C LEU A 367 -23.38 -4.46 -3.60
N VAL A 368 -22.74 -4.30 -4.75
CA VAL A 368 -22.39 -3.03 -5.35
C VAL A 368 -23.26 -2.87 -6.58
N GLU A 369 -24.05 -1.81 -6.65
CA GLU A 369 -24.96 -1.65 -7.78
C GLU A 369 -24.21 -1.24 -9.05
N ASN A 370 -24.74 -1.70 -10.19
CA ASN A 370 -24.18 -1.39 -11.51
C ASN A 370 -24.40 0.08 -11.93
N VAL A 371 -25.14 0.86 -11.15
CA VAL A 371 -25.44 2.28 -11.40
C VAL A 371 -24.56 3.20 -10.54
N ILE A 372 -24.29 4.40 -11.04
CA ILE A 372 -23.67 5.49 -10.27
C ILE A 372 -24.55 5.81 -9.04
N GLY A 373 -23.95 5.92 -7.85
CA GLY A 373 -24.68 6.13 -6.59
C GLY A 373 -25.48 7.44 -6.55
N GLU A 374 -26.49 7.54 -5.66
CA GLU A 374 -27.41 8.70 -5.59
C GLU A 374 -26.71 10.04 -5.43
N ILE A 375 -25.72 10.14 -4.53
CA ILE A 375 -25.00 11.41 -4.34
C ILE A 375 -24.20 11.82 -5.58
N TRP A 376 -23.83 10.85 -6.40
CA TRP A 376 -23.10 11.09 -7.62
C TRP A 376 -24.02 11.50 -8.77
N SER A 377 -25.32 11.22 -8.66
CA SER A 377 -26.31 11.85 -9.54
C SER A 377 -26.47 13.35 -9.26
N GLU A 378 -26.03 13.83 -8.09
CA GLU A 378 -25.95 15.27 -7.80
C GLU A 378 -24.75 15.93 -8.49
N LEU A 379 -23.77 15.18 -9.00
CA LEU A 379 -22.57 15.75 -9.62
C LEU A 379 -22.79 16.07 -11.08
N GLU A 380 -22.39 17.27 -11.46
CA GLU A 380 -22.40 17.74 -12.84
C GLU A 380 -21.00 17.65 -13.45
N GLU A 381 -20.90 17.68 -14.79
CA GLU A 381 -19.60 17.74 -15.45
C GLU A 381 -18.83 18.97 -14.96
N GLY A 382 -17.59 18.74 -14.55
CA GLY A 382 -16.73 19.80 -14.03
C GLY A 382 -16.70 19.89 -12.50
N ASP A 383 -17.67 19.29 -11.79
CA ASP A 383 -17.65 19.21 -10.33
C ASP A 383 -16.40 18.47 -9.82
N ARG A 384 -15.91 18.93 -8.67
CA ARG A 384 -14.67 18.45 -8.06
C ARG A 384 -14.91 17.90 -6.68
N TYR A 385 -14.14 16.89 -6.32
CA TYR A 385 -14.15 16.32 -4.99
C TYR A 385 -12.74 15.88 -4.60
N ILE A 386 -12.51 15.81 -3.30
CA ILE A 386 -11.27 15.34 -2.71
C ILE A 386 -11.53 14.04 -1.95
N VAL A 387 -10.61 13.08 -2.08
CA VAL A 387 -10.57 11.88 -1.25
C VAL A 387 -9.40 12.02 -0.31
N VAL A 388 -9.65 11.85 0.99
CA VAL A 388 -8.67 11.96 2.06
C VAL A 388 -8.59 10.61 2.76
N ASP A 389 -7.67 9.78 2.32
CA ASP A 389 -7.40 8.50 2.97
C ASP A 389 -6.53 8.72 4.20
N SER A 390 -7.16 8.70 5.37
CA SER A 390 -6.51 8.79 6.67
C SER A 390 -6.25 7.39 7.20
N GLY A 391 -5.07 6.86 6.88
CA GLY A 391 -4.64 5.53 7.24
C GLY A 391 -3.96 5.42 8.60
N GLY A 392 -3.42 4.23 8.85
CA GLY A 392 -2.65 3.95 10.07
C GLY A 392 -1.36 4.76 10.13
N GLY A 393 -0.60 4.80 9.03
CA GLY A 393 0.73 5.42 8.98
C GLY A 393 0.85 6.65 8.08
N THR A 394 0.07 6.72 7.00
CA THR A 394 0.05 7.86 6.07
C THR A 394 -1.34 8.46 5.99
N VAL A 395 -1.38 9.71 5.56
CA VAL A 395 -2.59 10.33 5.01
C VAL A 395 -2.31 10.69 3.56
N ASP A 396 -3.19 10.26 2.67
CA ASP A 396 -3.07 10.41 1.23
C ASP A 396 -4.29 11.14 0.67
N MET A 397 -4.05 12.10 -0.23
CA MET A 397 -5.08 12.99 -0.77
C MET A 397 -5.01 13.03 -2.28
N THR A 398 -6.14 12.85 -2.93
CA THR A 398 -6.30 13.00 -4.38
C THR A 398 -7.51 13.86 -4.70
N VAL A 399 -7.35 14.73 -5.70
CA VAL A 399 -8.39 15.66 -6.16
C VAL A 399 -8.85 15.22 -7.53
N HIS A 400 -10.15 14.99 -7.66
CA HIS A 400 -10.74 14.44 -8.87
C HIS A 400 -11.79 15.38 -9.45
N GLN A 401 -11.92 15.30 -10.77
CA GLN A 401 -13.04 15.85 -11.52
C GLN A 401 -13.71 14.73 -12.31
N ILE A 402 -15.04 14.76 -12.35
CA ILE A 402 -15.83 13.82 -13.13
C ILE A 402 -15.91 14.29 -14.58
N ARG A 403 -15.74 13.34 -15.50
CA ARG A 403 -16.10 13.51 -16.91
C ARG A 403 -17.34 12.70 -17.24
N LEU A 404 -18.33 13.35 -17.82
CA LEU A 404 -19.53 12.71 -18.37
C LEU A 404 -19.26 12.27 -19.83
N PRO A 405 -20.00 11.26 -20.35
CA PRO A 405 -21.15 10.57 -19.77
C PRO A 405 -20.82 9.33 -18.90
N GLU A 406 -19.67 8.68 -19.06
CA GLU A 406 -19.38 7.42 -18.34
C GLU A 406 -18.89 7.62 -16.89
N GLY A 407 -18.70 8.87 -16.45
CA GLY A 407 -18.22 9.20 -15.10
C GLY A 407 -16.73 8.92 -14.91
N HIS A 408 -15.90 8.97 -15.95
CA HIS A 408 -14.48 8.69 -15.83
C HIS A 408 -13.76 9.66 -14.89
N LEU A 409 -12.73 9.16 -14.19
CA LEU A 409 -11.95 9.95 -13.25
C LEU A 409 -10.78 10.67 -13.94
N LYS A 410 -10.72 11.99 -13.73
CA LYS A 410 -9.57 12.82 -14.05
C LYS A 410 -8.96 13.37 -12.75
N GLU A 411 -7.73 12.98 -12.46
CA GLU A 411 -6.94 13.60 -11.39
C GLU A 411 -6.54 15.03 -11.79
N LEU A 412 -6.89 16.01 -10.96
CA LEU A 412 -6.64 17.43 -11.22
C LEU A 412 -5.31 17.92 -10.65
N TYR A 413 -4.93 17.36 -9.51
CA TYR A 413 -3.74 17.72 -8.77
C TYR A 413 -3.06 16.45 -8.32
N LYS A 414 -1.72 16.39 -8.45
CA LYS A 414 -0.95 15.20 -8.06
C LYS A 414 -1.30 14.76 -6.65
N ALA A 415 -1.33 13.46 -6.42
CA ALA A 415 -1.48 12.91 -5.09
C ALA A 415 -0.49 13.56 -4.09
N THR A 416 -1.02 13.99 -2.94
CA THR A 416 -0.21 14.57 -1.85
C THR A 416 -0.58 13.98 -0.51
N GLY A 417 0.21 14.28 0.52
CA GLY A 417 -0.01 13.72 1.85
C GLY A 417 1.29 13.63 2.62
N GLY A 418 1.29 12.84 3.68
CA GLY A 418 2.49 12.62 4.49
C GLY A 418 2.31 11.60 5.62
N PRO A 419 3.35 11.40 6.45
CA PRO A 419 3.39 10.38 7.48
C PRO A 419 2.65 10.78 8.77
N TYR A 420 1.47 11.39 8.65
CA TYR A 420 0.64 11.86 9.78
C TYR A 420 -0.59 10.98 10.03
N GLY A 421 -0.47 9.67 9.81
CA GLY A 421 -1.53 8.71 10.16
C GLY A 421 -1.70 8.51 11.67
N SER A 422 -2.63 7.64 12.08
CA SER A 422 -2.93 7.37 13.50
C SER A 422 -1.74 6.90 14.37
N LEU A 423 -0.63 6.43 13.77
CA LEU A 423 0.62 6.14 14.47
C LEU A 423 1.22 7.38 15.15
N GLY A 424 0.95 8.58 14.65
CA GLY A 424 1.33 9.83 15.31
C GLY A 424 0.81 9.90 16.75
N VAL A 425 -0.41 9.42 16.98
CA VAL A 425 -1.03 9.35 18.32
C VAL A 425 -0.31 8.36 19.23
N ASP A 426 0.17 7.24 18.67
CA ASP A 426 0.98 6.26 19.41
C ASP A 426 2.31 6.87 19.85
N TYR A 427 2.95 7.66 18.98
CA TYR A 427 4.20 8.36 19.30
C TYR A 427 4.00 9.40 20.40
N GLU A 428 2.89 10.16 20.40
CA GLU A 428 2.59 11.10 21.49
C GLU A 428 2.32 10.36 22.80
N PHE A 429 1.68 9.19 22.77
CA PHE A 429 1.52 8.37 23.96
C PHE A 429 2.86 7.87 24.50
N GLU A 430 3.76 7.43 23.63
CA GLU A 430 5.11 7.03 24.02
C GLU A 430 5.90 8.20 24.62
N LYS A 431 5.86 9.39 24.00
CA LYS A 431 6.48 10.60 24.57
C LYS A 431 5.95 10.92 25.95
N LEU A 432 4.64 10.77 26.17
CA LEU A 432 4.02 10.93 27.47
C LEU A 432 4.56 9.91 28.50
N LEU A 433 4.71 8.64 28.11
CA LEU A 433 5.33 7.62 28.96
C LEU A 433 6.78 7.97 29.29
N CYS A 434 7.58 8.44 28.32
CA CYS A 434 8.95 8.92 28.55
C CYS A 434 8.97 10.10 29.52
N LYS A 435 8.04 11.05 29.40
CA LYS A 435 7.93 12.20 30.32
C LYS A 435 7.62 11.76 31.77
N ILE A 436 6.82 10.72 31.96
CA ILE A 436 6.40 10.24 33.29
C ILE A 436 7.44 9.32 33.90
N PHE A 437 7.96 8.36 33.14
CA PHE A 437 8.78 7.25 33.63
C PHE A 437 10.28 7.39 33.30
N GLY A 438 10.63 8.33 32.43
CA GLY A 438 11.97 8.61 31.91
C GLY A 438 12.29 7.79 30.65
N GLU A 439 12.99 8.42 29.71
CA GLU A 439 13.35 7.87 28.40
C GLU A 439 14.25 6.62 28.53
N ASP A 440 15.27 6.69 29.37
CA ASP A 440 16.19 5.58 29.69
C ASP A 440 15.47 4.33 30.19
N PHE A 441 14.38 4.52 30.95
CA PHE A 441 13.57 3.40 31.40
C PHE A 441 12.75 2.79 30.25
N ILE A 442 12.08 3.63 29.43
CA ILE A 442 11.23 3.15 28.33
C ILE A 442 12.07 2.39 27.29
N GLU A 443 13.24 2.91 26.92
CA GLU A 443 14.17 2.25 26.01
C GLU A 443 14.63 0.88 26.55
N GLN A 444 15.04 0.82 27.82
CA GLN A 444 15.45 -0.43 28.44
C GLN A 444 14.30 -1.42 28.57
N PHE A 445 13.08 -0.96 28.89
CA PHE A 445 11.91 -1.82 29.01
C PHE A 445 11.58 -2.47 27.66
N LYS A 446 11.58 -1.73 26.56
CA LYS A 446 11.38 -2.26 25.20
C LYS A 446 12.37 -3.36 24.85
N ILE A 447 13.64 -3.17 25.19
CA ILE A 447 14.71 -4.15 24.89
C ILE A 447 14.60 -5.38 25.81
N LYS A 448 14.36 -5.19 27.10
CA LYS A 448 14.38 -6.27 28.09
C LYS A 448 13.08 -7.06 28.18
N ARG A 449 11.95 -6.43 27.82
CA ARG A 449 10.57 -6.93 27.93
C ARG A 449 9.72 -6.57 26.68
N PRO A 450 10.15 -6.96 25.46
CA PRO A 450 9.48 -6.57 24.23
C PRO A 450 8.01 -7.04 24.13
N ALA A 451 7.69 -8.26 24.55
CA ALA A 451 6.30 -8.75 24.58
C ALA A 451 5.38 -7.88 25.45
N ALA A 452 5.84 -7.52 26.65
CA ALA A 452 5.09 -6.64 27.54
C ALA A 452 4.94 -5.21 27.00
N TRP A 453 5.88 -4.72 26.19
CA TRP A 453 5.71 -3.46 25.48
C TRP A 453 4.57 -3.54 24.47
N VAL A 454 4.49 -4.64 23.71
CA VAL A 454 3.39 -4.89 22.78
C VAL A 454 2.04 -4.88 23.51
N ASP A 455 1.94 -5.52 24.68
CA ASP A 455 0.71 -5.54 25.49
C ASP A 455 0.24 -4.15 25.93
N LEU A 456 1.19 -3.32 26.36
CA LEU A 456 0.90 -1.94 26.72
C LEU A 456 0.34 -1.16 25.52
N MET A 457 0.93 -1.35 24.34
CA MET A 457 0.47 -0.68 23.13
C MET A 457 -0.89 -1.20 22.64
N ILE A 458 -1.19 -2.49 22.82
CA ILE A 458 -2.53 -3.05 22.57
C ILE A 458 -3.57 -2.44 23.52
N ALA A 459 -3.24 -2.36 24.81
CA ALA A 459 -4.12 -1.75 25.81
C ALA A 459 -4.38 -0.27 25.47
N PHE A 460 -3.36 0.45 25.00
CA PHE A 460 -3.52 1.83 24.53
C PHE A 460 -4.38 1.92 23.27
N GLU A 461 -4.14 1.09 22.25
CA GLU A 461 -4.90 1.08 21.00
C GLU A 461 -6.40 0.93 21.24
N SER A 462 -6.79 0.03 22.15
CA SER A 462 -8.19 -0.15 22.55
C SER A 462 -8.81 1.14 23.12
N ARG A 463 -8.06 1.90 23.92
CA ARG A 463 -8.53 3.18 24.50
C ARG A 463 -8.47 4.32 23.50
N LYS A 464 -7.49 4.33 22.59
CA LYS A 464 -7.36 5.29 21.50
C LYS A 464 -8.62 5.29 20.62
N ARG A 465 -9.13 4.11 20.24
CA ARG A 465 -10.38 3.98 19.47
C ARG A 465 -11.64 4.47 20.20
N ALA A 466 -11.61 4.52 21.53
CA ALA A 466 -12.73 4.96 22.36
C ALA A 466 -12.70 6.46 22.70
N ALA A 467 -11.69 7.20 22.22
CA ALA A 467 -11.60 8.65 22.39
C ALA A 467 -12.62 9.37 21.50
N ALA A 468 -13.31 10.35 22.06
CA ALA A 468 -14.32 11.13 21.36
C ALA A 468 -14.41 12.55 21.96
N PRO A 469 -14.79 13.58 21.16
CA PRO A 469 -14.83 14.96 21.61
C PRO A 469 -15.74 15.24 22.82
N ASP A 470 -16.89 14.59 22.86
CA ASP A 470 -17.97 14.78 23.85
C ASP A 470 -17.78 13.91 25.10
N ARG A 471 -16.72 13.10 25.15
CA ARG A 471 -16.45 12.19 26.25
C ARG A 471 -15.97 12.96 27.48
N THR A 472 -16.77 12.95 28.54
CA THR A 472 -16.39 13.52 29.84
C THR A 472 -15.67 12.53 30.76
N ASN A 473 -15.87 11.23 30.55
CA ASN A 473 -15.32 10.20 31.41
C ASN A 473 -13.87 9.83 31.04
N PRO A 474 -12.95 9.76 32.03
CA PRO A 474 -11.58 9.31 31.83
C PRO A 474 -11.47 7.92 31.18
N LEU A 475 -10.36 7.70 30.47
CA LEU A 475 -10.00 6.42 29.88
C LEU A 475 -8.88 5.76 30.70
N ASN A 476 -9.11 4.52 31.15
CA ASN A 476 -8.13 3.78 31.93
C ASN A 476 -7.33 2.83 31.03
N ILE A 477 -6.01 2.98 31.01
CA ILE A 477 -5.08 2.12 30.29
C ILE A 477 -4.38 1.20 31.30
N THR A 478 -4.48 -0.10 31.09
CA THR A 478 -3.80 -1.09 31.94
C THR A 478 -2.31 -1.10 31.65
N LEU A 479 -1.47 -0.99 32.68
CA LEU A 479 -0.04 -1.26 32.57
C LEU A 479 0.21 -2.75 32.86
N PRO A 480 1.00 -3.46 32.05
CA PRO A 480 1.39 -4.84 32.34
C PRO A 480 2.09 -4.94 33.70
N PHE A 481 1.87 -6.04 34.44
CA PHE A 481 2.53 -6.26 35.73
C PHE A 481 4.06 -6.19 35.61
N SER A 482 4.60 -6.72 34.51
CA SER A 482 6.03 -6.68 34.19
C SER A 482 6.56 -5.25 34.02
N PHE A 483 5.76 -4.30 33.52
CA PHE A 483 6.11 -2.88 33.47
C PHE A 483 6.23 -2.30 34.87
N ILE A 484 5.22 -2.55 35.71
CA ILE A 484 5.16 -2.01 37.08
C ILE A 484 6.29 -2.56 37.95
N ASP A 485 6.50 -3.89 37.93
CA ASP A 485 7.56 -4.57 38.67
C ASP A 485 8.95 -4.13 38.21
N TYR A 486 9.17 -4.09 36.89
CA TYR A 486 10.46 -3.68 36.33
C TYR A 486 10.76 -2.21 36.63
N TYR A 487 9.77 -1.32 36.53
CA TYR A 487 9.92 0.10 36.91
C TYR A 487 10.33 0.26 38.36
N LYS A 488 9.66 -0.45 39.28
CA LYS A 488 9.98 -0.40 40.71
C LYS A 488 11.41 -0.84 40.99
N LYS A 489 11.88 -1.90 40.32
CA LYS A 489 13.26 -2.39 40.42
C LYS A 489 14.27 -1.41 39.81
N PHE A 490 13.92 -0.78 38.69
CA PHE A 490 14.81 0.12 37.96
C PHE A 490 14.96 1.49 38.62
N ARG A 491 13.88 2.06 39.15
CA ARG A 491 13.87 3.41 39.78
C ARG A 491 13.92 3.41 41.30
N GLY A 492 13.61 2.27 41.94
CA GLY A 492 13.53 2.17 43.41
C GLY A 492 12.23 2.71 44.03
N HIS A 493 11.26 3.18 43.23
CA HIS A 493 9.97 3.67 43.71
C HIS A 493 8.81 3.24 42.80
N SER A 494 7.56 3.42 43.26
CA SER A 494 6.38 2.97 42.51
C SER A 494 6.05 3.84 41.30
N VAL A 495 5.26 3.29 40.37
CA VAL A 495 4.67 4.03 39.23
C VAL A 495 3.74 5.16 39.69
N GLU A 496 3.04 4.97 40.81
CA GLU A 496 2.20 6.02 41.41
C GLU A 496 3.05 7.20 41.91
N HIS A 497 4.21 6.91 42.54
CA HIS A 497 5.14 7.97 42.94
C HIS A 497 5.67 8.74 41.73
N ALA A 498 5.97 8.04 40.62
CA ALA A 498 6.40 8.66 39.38
C ALA A 498 5.36 9.64 38.82
N LEU A 499 4.09 9.23 38.79
CA LEU A 499 2.97 10.07 38.35
C LEU A 499 2.73 11.29 39.24
N ARG A 500 2.90 11.16 40.56
CA ARG A 500 2.78 12.30 41.48
C ARG A 500 3.93 13.30 41.34
N LYS A 501 5.11 12.80 40.95
CA LYS A 501 6.31 13.63 40.75
C LYS A 501 6.36 14.22 39.34
N SER A 502 5.71 13.60 38.36
CA SER A 502 5.63 14.14 37.02
C SER A 502 4.72 15.37 37.01
N ASN A 503 5.13 16.43 36.34
CA ASN A 503 4.30 17.64 36.14
C ASN A 503 3.23 17.37 35.06
N VAL A 504 2.42 16.32 35.24
CA VAL A 504 1.43 15.82 34.28
C VAL A 504 0.10 15.59 35.00
N ASP A 505 -0.57 16.70 35.36
CA ASP A 505 -1.76 16.69 36.22
C ASP A 505 -2.98 15.97 35.61
N PHE A 506 -3.00 15.84 34.29
CA PHE A 506 -4.08 15.27 33.51
C PHE A 506 -4.02 13.73 33.38
N VAL A 507 -2.98 13.09 33.96
CA VAL A 507 -2.84 11.63 34.06
C VAL A 507 -2.70 11.23 35.51
N LYS A 508 -3.54 10.30 35.98
CA LYS A 508 -3.56 9.86 37.39
C LYS A 508 -3.40 8.36 37.52
N TRP A 509 -2.89 7.92 38.67
CA TRP A 509 -2.95 6.51 39.05
C TRP A 509 -4.34 6.19 39.59
N SER A 510 -5.01 5.17 39.04
CA SER A 510 -6.30 4.73 39.55
C SER A 510 -6.14 3.75 40.71
N SER A 511 -7.17 3.65 41.57
CA SER A 511 -7.22 2.69 42.67
C SER A 511 -7.14 1.22 42.21
N GLN A 512 -7.45 0.96 40.95
CA GLN A 512 -7.37 -0.36 40.32
C GLN A 512 -6.00 -0.66 39.68
N GLY A 513 -5.01 0.23 39.85
CA GLY A 513 -3.67 0.01 39.31
C GLY A 513 -3.53 0.27 37.80
N MET A 514 -4.35 1.17 37.25
CA MET A 514 -4.31 1.57 35.84
C MET A 514 -3.95 3.05 35.67
N LEU A 515 -3.39 3.40 34.51
CA LEU A 515 -3.15 4.77 34.07
C LEU A 515 -4.48 5.42 33.65
N ARG A 516 -4.98 6.35 34.46
CA ARG A 516 -6.23 7.08 34.19
C ARG A 516 -5.94 8.36 33.41
N MET A 517 -6.31 8.35 32.14
CA MET A 517 -6.20 9.47 31.22
C MET A 517 -7.47 10.32 31.27
N SER A 518 -7.34 11.60 31.60
CA SER A 518 -8.47 12.53 31.43
C SER A 518 -8.83 12.70 29.94
N PRO A 519 -10.05 13.20 29.62
CA PRO A 519 -10.40 13.56 28.24
C PRO A 519 -9.39 14.52 27.60
N ASP A 520 -8.95 15.55 28.32
CA ASP A 520 -7.96 16.52 27.84
C ASP A 520 -6.62 15.86 27.53
N ALA A 521 -6.18 14.92 28.39
CA ALA A 521 -4.98 14.13 28.15
C ALA A 521 -5.09 13.34 26.85
N MET A 522 -6.21 12.65 26.63
CA MET A 522 -6.44 11.88 25.42
C MET A 522 -6.49 12.78 24.19
N ASN A 523 -7.23 13.89 24.25
CA ASN A 523 -7.33 14.84 23.13
C ASN A 523 -5.97 15.45 22.77
N ALA A 524 -5.13 15.74 23.76
CA ALA A 524 -3.78 16.25 23.56
C ALA A 524 -2.89 15.28 22.77
N LEU A 525 -3.07 13.96 22.91
CA LEU A 525 -2.32 12.96 22.12
C LEU A 525 -2.68 13.00 20.63
N PHE A 526 -3.92 13.35 20.29
CA PHE A 526 -4.38 13.40 18.90
C PHE A 526 -4.03 14.72 18.21
N LYS A 527 -3.93 15.80 18.99
CA LYS A 527 -3.84 17.16 18.47
C LYS A 527 -2.71 17.35 17.44
N PRO A 528 -1.45 16.94 17.69
CA PRO A 528 -0.37 17.18 16.73
C PRO A 528 -0.60 16.49 15.38
N THR A 529 -1.20 15.30 15.40
CA THR A 529 -1.53 14.54 14.18
C THR A 529 -2.69 15.17 13.43
N ILE A 530 -3.77 15.52 14.12
CA ILE A 530 -4.94 16.17 13.52
C ILE A 530 -4.59 17.54 12.93
N ASP A 531 -3.81 18.35 13.66
CA ASP A 531 -3.37 19.67 13.19
C ASP A 531 -2.60 19.56 11.88
N GLN A 532 -1.70 18.57 11.74
CA GLN A 532 -0.96 18.33 10.49
C GLN A 532 -1.89 17.97 9.32
N ILE A 533 -2.90 17.12 9.56
CA ILE A 533 -3.88 16.75 8.53
C ILE A 533 -4.70 17.97 8.09
N VAL A 534 -5.19 18.76 9.05
CA VAL A 534 -5.99 19.97 8.77
C VAL A 534 -5.15 21.03 8.06
N GLN A 535 -3.90 21.23 8.48
CA GLN A 535 -2.99 22.17 7.81
C GLN A 535 -2.72 21.74 6.36
N HIS A 536 -2.37 20.47 6.14
CA HIS A 536 -2.10 19.96 4.79
C HIS A 536 -3.34 20.07 3.88
N LEU A 537 -4.54 19.77 4.40
CA LEU A 537 -5.78 20.01 3.66
C LEU A 537 -5.96 21.49 3.32
N SER A 538 -5.70 22.39 4.27
CA SER A 538 -5.80 23.84 4.03
C SER A 538 -4.90 24.27 2.88
N ASP A 539 -3.64 23.82 2.88
CA ASP A 539 -2.66 24.10 1.82
C ASP A 539 -3.10 23.56 0.45
N VAL A 540 -3.78 22.39 0.42
CA VAL A 540 -4.34 21.81 -0.80
C VAL A 540 -5.53 22.62 -1.31
N PHE A 541 -6.42 23.08 -0.44
CA PHE A 541 -7.57 23.93 -0.80
C PHE A 541 -7.17 25.34 -1.27
N GLU A 542 -5.93 25.77 -1.02
CA GLU A 542 -5.38 27.03 -1.56
C GLU A 542 -4.85 26.90 -2.99
N LYS A 543 -4.74 25.68 -3.53
CA LYS A 543 -4.25 25.46 -4.90
C LYS A 543 -5.29 25.89 -5.94
N PRO A 544 -4.89 26.61 -7.02
CA PRO A 544 -5.82 27.04 -8.08
C PRO A 544 -6.61 25.90 -8.74
N GLU A 545 -6.02 24.71 -8.79
CA GLU A 545 -6.63 23.49 -9.34
C GLU A 545 -7.72 22.91 -8.42
N VAL A 546 -7.78 23.34 -7.16
CA VAL A 546 -8.63 22.79 -6.09
C VAL A 546 -9.67 23.84 -5.63
N THR A 547 -10.27 24.53 -6.59
CA THR A 547 -11.42 25.43 -6.37
C THR A 547 -12.75 24.69 -6.54
N ASN A 548 -13.85 25.18 -5.96
CA ASN A 548 -15.20 24.61 -6.11
C ASN A 548 -15.32 23.12 -5.76
N VAL A 549 -14.65 22.68 -4.68
CA VAL A 549 -14.77 21.31 -4.17
C VAL A 549 -16.16 21.13 -3.55
N LYS A 550 -16.96 20.22 -4.13
CA LYS A 550 -18.32 19.92 -3.66
C LYS A 550 -18.30 18.95 -2.48
N PHE A 551 -17.47 17.92 -2.58
CA PHE A 551 -17.36 16.84 -1.60
C PHE A 551 -15.94 16.61 -1.11
N LEU A 552 -15.82 16.34 0.19
CA LEU A 552 -14.63 15.77 0.81
C LEU A 552 -14.99 14.40 1.36
N PHE A 553 -14.43 13.34 0.79
CA PHE A 553 -14.58 11.98 1.29
C PHE A 553 -13.46 11.67 2.26
N LEU A 554 -13.77 11.57 3.55
CA LEU A 554 -12.82 11.18 4.58
C LEU A 554 -12.89 9.65 4.76
N VAL A 555 -11.83 8.96 4.35
CA VAL A 555 -11.75 7.50 4.27
C VAL A 555 -10.54 6.95 5.02
N GLY A 556 -10.43 5.62 5.13
CA GLY A 556 -9.32 4.98 5.84
C GLY A 556 -9.62 4.65 7.30
N GLY A 557 -8.74 3.87 7.94
CA GLY A 557 -8.96 3.40 9.32
C GLY A 557 -8.95 4.51 10.37
N PHE A 558 -8.20 5.59 10.16
CA PHE A 558 -8.16 6.72 11.09
C PHE A 558 -9.36 7.65 10.93
N ALA A 559 -10.04 7.63 9.78
CA ALA A 559 -11.31 8.33 9.57
C ALA A 559 -12.44 7.86 10.50
N GLU A 560 -12.29 6.69 11.15
CA GLU A 560 -13.21 6.25 12.21
C GLU A 560 -13.14 7.12 13.48
N SER A 561 -12.05 7.87 13.68
CA SER A 561 -11.84 8.70 14.88
C SER A 561 -12.82 9.87 14.94
N PRO A 562 -13.71 9.94 15.95
CA PRO A 562 -14.62 11.08 16.09
C PRO A 562 -13.91 12.42 16.26
N LEU A 563 -12.71 12.43 16.85
CA LEU A 563 -11.87 13.62 17.00
C LEU A 563 -11.41 14.15 15.63
N LEU A 564 -10.94 13.27 14.75
CA LEU A 564 -10.56 13.66 13.39
C LEU A 564 -11.77 14.16 12.58
N GLN A 565 -12.91 13.44 12.67
CA GLN A 565 -14.14 13.82 11.98
C GLN A 565 -14.60 15.23 12.38
N GLN A 566 -14.61 15.55 13.68
CA GLN A 566 -15.00 16.87 14.17
C GLN A 566 -14.04 17.96 13.69
N ALA A 567 -12.73 17.71 13.73
CA ALA A 567 -11.72 18.69 13.30
C ALA A 567 -11.83 19.00 11.80
N VAL A 568 -11.97 17.98 10.95
CA VAL A 568 -12.15 18.17 9.50
C VAL A 568 -13.48 18.86 9.20
N GLN A 569 -14.58 18.47 9.87
CA GLN A 569 -15.87 19.13 9.72
C GLN A 569 -15.82 20.59 10.16
N GLY A 570 -15.16 20.90 11.28
CA GLY A 570 -15.02 22.26 11.79
C GLY A 570 -14.19 23.15 10.86
N ALA A 571 -13.16 22.60 10.23
CA ALA A 571 -12.28 23.35 9.33
C ALA A 571 -12.86 23.53 7.91
N PHE A 572 -13.55 22.53 7.36
CA PHE A 572 -13.92 22.51 5.93
C PHE A 572 -15.42 22.39 5.65
N GLY A 573 -16.25 22.16 6.67
CA GLY A 573 -17.70 21.98 6.50
C GLY A 573 -18.45 23.20 5.94
N SER A 574 -17.86 24.39 6.03
CA SER A 574 -18.40 25.60 5.39
C SER A 574 -18.01 25.73 3.91
N ARG A 575 -16.99 24.99 3.46
CA ARG A 575 -16.46 25.05 2.08
C ARG A 575 -16.96 23.90 1.22
N CYS A 576 -17.23 22.73 1.82
CA CYS A 576 -17.68 21.53 1.11
C CYS A 576 -18.46 20.60 2.06
N ARG A 577 -19.17 19.62 1.49
CA ARG A 577 -19.82 18.56 2.26
C ARG A 577 -18.79 17.49 2.63
N VAL A 578 -18.59 17.27 3.92
CA VAL A 578 -17.69 16.22 4.44
C VAL A 578 -18.46 14.92 4.63
N ILE A 579 -18.01 13.88 3.93
CA ILE A 579 -18.71 12.61 3.81
C ILE A 579 -17.82 11.47 4.26
N ILE A 580 -18.40 10.55 5.02
CA ILE A 580 -17.75 9.33 5.47
C ILE A 580 -18.58 8.13 5.01
N PRO A 581 -18.01 7.21 4.22
CA PRO A 581 -18.65 5.92 3.93
C PRO A 581 -18.97 5.12 5.19
N GLN A 582 -20.08 4.37 5.19
CA GLN A 582 -20.27 3.30 6.16
C GLN A 582 -19.18 2.24 5.99
N ASP A 583 -18.76 1.64 7.11
CA ASP A 583 -17.62 0.72 7.16
C ASP A 583 -16.35 1.32 6.52
N VAL A 584 -16.05 2.57 6.87
CA VAL A 584 -14.96 3.37 6.30
C VAL A 584 -13.62 2.63 6.26
N GLY A 585 -13.31 1.81 7.27
CA GLY A 585 -12.11 0.98 7.31
C GLY A 585 -11.98 -0.07 6.19
N LEU A 586 -13.06 -0.39 5.45
CA LEU A 586 -13.09 -1.33 4.32
C LEU A 586 -13.20 -0.64 2.95
N THR A 587 -13.31 0.69 2.92
CA THR A 587 -13.55 1.45 1.68
C THR A 587 -12.48 1.21 0.63
N ILE A 588 -11.20 1.25 1.03
CA ILE A 588 -10.05 1.02 0.16
C ILE A 588 -10.11 -0.41 -0.41
N LEU A 589 -10.33 -1.39 0.46
CA LEU A 589 -10.34 -2.81 0.09
C LEU A 589 -11.44 -3.14 -0.93
N LYS A 590 -12.67 -2.66 -0.71
CA LYS A 590 -13.79 -2.86 -1.65
C LYS A 590 -13.53 -2.14 -2.98
N GLY A 591 -12.99 -0.93 -2.91
CA GLY A 591 -12.59 -0.17 -4.09
C GLY A 591 -11.50 -0.84 -4.92
N ALA A 592 -10.55 -1.51 -4.26
CA ALA A 592 -9.46 -2.21 -4.94
C ALA A 592 -9.96 -3.44 -5.71
N VAL A 593 -11.00 -4.13 -5.22
CA VAL A 593 -11.67 -5.20 -5.99
C VAL A 593 -12.29 -4.63 -7.25
N LEU A 594 -13.06 -3.53 -7.14
CA LEU A 594 -13.67 -2.85 -8.29
C LEU A 594 -12.62 -2.37 -9.30
N PHE A 595 -11.49 -1.85 -8.81
CA PHE A 595 -10.38 -1.45 -9.67
C PHE A 595 -9.74 -2.64 -10.40
N GLY A 596 -9.62 -3.81 -9.76
CA GLY A 596 -9.10 -5.01 -10.42
C GLY A 596 -10.04 -5.60 -11.47
N LEU A 597 -11.35 -5.41 -11.29
CA LEU A 597 -12.38 -5.77 -12.27
C LEU A 597 -12.32 -4.86 -13.49
N ASP A 598 -12.23 -3.54 -13.29
CA ASP A 598 -12.08 -2.55 -14.35
C ASP A 598 -11.00 -1.48 -14.01
N PRO A 599 -9.73 -1.72 -14.39
CA PRO A 599 -8.67 -0.73 -14.21
C PRO A 599 -8.84 0.52 -15.07
N ALA A 600 -9.67 0.46 -16.13
CA ALA A 600 -9.85 1.53 -17.09
C ALA A 600 -10.78 2.66 -16.60
N VAL A 601 -11.35 2.52 -15.40
CA VAL A 601 -12.17 3.55 -14.74
C VAL A 601 -11.40 4.86 -14.51
N ILE A 602 -10.08 4.79 -14.35
CA ILE A 602 -9.17 5.93 -14.20
C ILE A 602 -8.54 6.23 -15.56
N LYS A 603 -9.03 7.29 -16.21
CA LYS A 603 -8.62 7.63 -17.58
C LYS A 603 -7.47 8.62 -17.63
N VAL A 604 -7.34 9.50 -16.65
CA VAL A 604 -6.33 10.56 -16.65
C VAL A 604 -5.68 10.71 -15.28
N ARG A 605 -4.36 10.60 -15.24
CA ARG A 605 -3.52 10.82 -14.06
C ARG A 605 -2.58 12.01 -14.25
N ARG A 606 -1.97 12.48 -13.16
CA ARG A 606 -0.89 13.48 -13.20
C ARG A 606 0.46 12.78 -13.00
N SER A 607 1.42 13.03 -13.90
CA SER A 607 2.76 12.46 -13.73
C SER A 607 3.41 13.07 -12.47
N PRO A 608 3.83 12.26 -11.48
CA PRO A 608 4.44 12.80 -10.28
C PRO A 608 5.86 13.33 -10.52
N LEU A 609 6.51 12.88 -11.60
CA LEU A 609 7.90 13.21 -11.96
C LEU A 609 8.01 13.54 -13.45
N THR A 610 9.04 14.29 -13.79
CA THR A 610 9.54 14.44 -15.15
C THR A 610 10.33 13.20 -15.51
N TYR A 611 10.05 12.59 -16.68
CA TYR A 611 10.79 11.44 -17.18
C TYR A 611 11.45 11.74 -18.52
N GLY A 612 12.63 11.17 -18.71
CA GLY A 612 13.38 11.33 -19.94
C GLY A 612 14.52 10.34 -20.04
N VAL A 613 15.31 10.48 -21.10
CA VAL A 613 16.51 9.65 -21.30
C VAL A 613 17.74 10.52 -21.48
N GLY A 614 18.88 9.97 -21.06
CA GLY A 614 20.18 10.60 -21.29
C GLY A 614 20.60 10.42 -22.73
N VAL A 615 20.63 11.51 -23.47
CA VAL A 615 21.15 11.57 -24.83
C VAL A 615 22.31 12.54 -24.87
N LEU A 616 22.87 12.66 -26.05
CA LEU A 616 23.60 13.84 -26.41
C LEU A 616 22.96 14.46 -27.64
N ASN A 617 23.38 15.68 -27.93
CA ASN A 617 22.82 16.61 -28.90
C ASN A 617 23.95 17.43 -29.59
N ARG A 618 23.89 17.93 -30.83
CA ARG A 618 24.90 18.85 -31.39
C ARG A 618 25.05 20.04 -30.46
N PHE A 619 26.30 20.44 -30.32
CA PHE A 619 26.62 21.60 -29.52
C PHE A 619 26.17 22.85 -30.23
N VAL A 620 25.43 23.70 -29.52
CA VAL A 620 25.02 25.01 -30.01
C VAL A 620 25.67 26.04 -29.11
N GLU A 621 26.59 26.80 -29.71
CA GLU A 621 27.30 27.89 -29.03
C GLU A 621 26.30 28.90 -28.47
N GLY A 622 26.53 29.38 -27.24
CA GLY A 622 25.64 30.33 -26.56
C GLY A 622 24.35 29.74 -25.99
N LYS A 623 23.95 28.51 -26.38
CA LYS A 623 22.82 27.79 -25.76
C LYS A 623 23.28 26.73 -24.76
N HIS A 624 24.29 25.95 -25.14
CA HIS A 624 24.77 24.85 -24.31
C HIS A 624 25.98 25.30 -23.47
N PRO A 625 26.09 24.84 -22.20
CA PRO A 625 27.22 25.16 -21.36
C PRO A 625 28.54 24.64 -21.98
N PRO A 626 29.62 25.44 -22.06
CA PRO A 626 30.88 25.03 -22.68
C PRO A 626 31.47 23.75 -22.09
N GLU A 627 31.26 23.50 -20.80
CA GLU A 627 31.70 22.29 -20.10
C GLU A 627 31.01 21.00 -20.56
N LYS A 628 29.88 21.12 -21.29
CA LYS A 628 29.19 20.00 -21.93
C LYS A 628 29.67 19.74 -23.36
N LEU A 629 30.60 20.55 -23.89
CA LEU A 629 31.14 20.32 -25.23
C LEU A 629 32.08 19.10 -25.23
N LEU A 630 31.79 18.13 -26.08
CA LEU A 630 32.73 17.09 -26.46
C LEU A 630 32.87 17.08 -27.99
N VAL A 631 34.10 17.17 -28.47
CA VAL A 631 34.44 17.10 -29.90
C VAL A 631 34.91 15.70 -30.22
N LYS A 632 34.25 15.05 -31.19
CA LYS A 632 34.59 13.68 -31.59
C LYS A 632 34.35 13.48 -33.08
N ASP A 633 35.33 12.91 -33.77
CA ASP A 633 35.30 12.66 -35.23
C ASP A 633 34.95 13.94 -36.02
N GLY A 634 35.58 15.06 -35.65
CA GLY A 634 35.35 16.39 -36.25
C GLY A 634 33.99 17.02 -35.92
N THR A 635 33.14 16.34 -35.16
CA THR A 635 31.80 16.85 -34.83
C THR A 635 31.78 17.42 -33.41
N ARG A 636 31.22 18.63 -33.29
CA ARG A 636 30.99 19.31 -32.01
C ARG A 636 29.63 18.95 -31.46
N TRP A 637 29.63 18.67 -30.18
CA TRP A 637 28.52 17.98 -29.66
C TRP A 637 28.37 18.23 -28.12
N CYS A 638 27.14 18.27 -27.58
CA CYS A 638 26.73 18.59 -26.20
C CYS A 638 26.28 17.38 -25.37
N THR A 639 26.97 17.12 -24.26
CA THR A 639 26.81 15.92 -23.45
C THR A 639 25.73 16.01 -22.39
N ASP A 640 25.34 14.85 -21.85
CA ASP A 640 24.44 14.73 -20.69
C ASP A 640 23.06 15.36 -20.89
N VAL A 641 22.57 15.47 -22.13
CA VAL A 641 21.28 16.10 -22.37
C VAL A 641 20.16 15.21 -21.87
N PHE A 642 19.22 15.81 -21.14
CA PHE A 642 17.98 15.18 -20.72
C PHE A 642 16.95 15.36 -21.83
N ASP A 643 16.68 14.31 -22.61
CA ASP A 643 15.60 14.34 -23.60
C ASP A 643 14.28 13.94 -22.92
N LYS A 644 13.39 14.92 -22.77
CA LYS A 644 12.15 14.80 -22.00
C LYS A 644 11.09 14.02 -22.78
N PHE A 645 10.53 13.00 -22.13
CA PHE A 645 9.33 12.29 -22.59
C PHE A 645 8.07 12.92 -21.97
N ILE A 646 8.11 13.20 -20.67
CA ILE A 646 6.97 13.78 -19.95
C ILE A 646 7.44 14.71 -18.84
N SER A 647 6.65 15.73 -18.54
CA SER A 647 6.87 16.67 -17.44
C SER A 647 6.20 16.20 -16.13
N ALA A 648 6.80 16.56 -15.00
CA ALA A 648 6.10 16.54 -13.71
C ALA A 648 4.84 17.40 -13.81
N ASP A 649 3.77 16.95 -13.18
CA ASP A 649 2.46 17.58 -13.25
C ASP A 649 1.92 17.67 -14.70
N GLN A 650 2.36 16.83 -15.64
CA GLN A 650 1.67 16.69 -16.92
C GLN A 650 0.44 15.78 -16.75
N SER A 651 -0.69 16.13 -17.36
CA SER A 651 -1.85 15.23 -17.46
C SER A 651 -1.60 14.15 -18.50
N VAL A 652 -1.91 12.91 -18.13
CA VAL A 652 -1.57 11.74 -18.93
C VAL A 652 -2.78 10.83 -19.05
N ALA A 653 -3.16 10.49 -20.27
CA ALA A 653 -4.22 9.51 -20.51
C ALA A 653 -3.74 8.08 -20.27
N LEU A 654 -4.66 7.19 -19.87
CA LEU A 654 -4.39 5.77 -19.70
C LEU A 654 -3.86 5.17 -21.02
N GLY A 655 -2.65 4.61 -20.96
CA GLY A 655 -1.99 3.99 -22.12
C GLY A 655 -1.30 5.00 -23.06
N GLU A 656 -1.31 6.29 -22.73
CA GLU A 656 -0.62 7.33 -23.50
C GLU A 656 0.86 6.97 -23.67
N THR A 657 1.30 6.94 -24.93
CA THR A 657 2.65 6.50 -25.27
C THR A 657 3.41 7.63 -25.93
N VAL A 658 4.52 8.03 -25.32
CA VAL A 658 5.46 8.99 -25.91
C VAL A 658 6.55 8.21 -26.62
N THR A 659 6.71 8.48 -27.91
CA THR A 659 7.73 7.83 -28.75
C THR A 659 8.79 8.86 -29.16
N ARG A 660 10.05 8.44 -29.07
CA ARG A 660 11.21 9.17 -29.57
C ARG A 660 12.07 8.24 -30.42
N SER A 661 12.75 8.79 -31.41
CA SER A 661 13.65 8.03 -32.29
C SER A 661 15.08 8.46 -32.07
N TYR A 662 15.94 7.46 -31.85
CA TYR A 662 17.37 7.64 -31.65
C TYR A 662 18.15 6.83 -32.69
N THR A 663 19.44 7.11 -32.81
CA THR A 663 20.36 6.35 -33.66
C THR A 663 21.59 5.97 -32.84
N PRO A 664 22.20 4.82 -33.09
CA PRO A 664 23.59 4.64 -32.73
C PRO A 664 24.41 5.72 -33.46
N ALA A 665 25.20 6.49 -32.72
CA ALA A 665 26.29 7.35 -33.20
C ALA A 665 27.55 6.60 -33.66
N LYS A 666 27.60 5.27 -33.61
CA LYS A 666 28.61 4.46 -34.28
C LYS A 666 27.88 3.41 -35.10
N PRO A 667 28.08 3.35 -36.43
CA PRO A 667 27.47 2.32 -37.26
C PRO A 667 27.86 0.90 -36.83
N SER A 668 29.08 0.71 -36.31
CA SER A 668 29.59 -0.58 -35.83
C SER A 668 29.06 -1.02 -34.45
N GLN A 669 28.13 -0.28 -33.85
CA GLN A 669 27.64 -0.61 -32.53
C GLN A 669 26.80 -1.89 -32.53
N LEU A 670 27.19 -2.83 -31.66
CA LEU A 670 26.51 -4.11 -31.48
C LEU A 670 25.49 -4.13 -30.36
N VAL A 671 25.48 -3.14 -29.45
CA VAL A 671 24.52 -3.06 -28.34
C VAL A 671 24.22 -1.61 -28.05
N ILE A 672 22.95 -1.24 -27.89
CA ILE A 672 22.54 0.09 -27.42
C ILE A 672 22.05 0.02 -25.97
N VAL A 673 22.47 1.01 -25.18
CA VAL A 673 22.07 1.18 -23.78
C VAL A 673 21.39 2.54 -23.64
N ILE A 674 20.13 2.54 -23.24
CA ILE A 674 19.32 3.74 -23.03
C ILE A 674 19.04 3.85 -21.53
N ASN A 675 19.60 4.88 -20.91
CA ASN A 675 19.39 5.14 -19.49
C ASN A 675 18.18 6.08 -19.32
N ILE A 676 17.24 5.68 -18.48
CA ILE A 676 16.03 6.43 -18.14
C ILE A 676 16.29 7.19 -16.85
N TYR A 677 15.88 8.46 -16.83
CA TYR A 677 16.06 9.37 -15.71
C TYR A 677 14.72 9.97 -15.29
N SER A 678 14.65 10.35 -14.02
CA SER A 678 13.50 11.02 -13.41
C SER A 678 13.91 12.23 -12.59
N SER A 679 13.03 13.21 -12.45
CA SER A 679 13.23 14.40 -11.62
C SER A 679 11.90 14.93 -11.08
N GLU A 680 11.92 15.51 -9.88
CA GLU A 680 10.77 16.25 -9.32
C GLU A 680 10.59 17.63 -9.97
N GLN A 681 11.63 18.14 -10.64
CA GLN A 681 11.60 19.42 -11.33
C GLN A 681 11.03 19.25 -12.74
N ASP A 682 10.19 20.19 -13.17
CA ASP A 682 9.69 20.23 -14.55
C ASP A 682 10.79 20.64 -15.54
N ASN A 683 11.54 21.70 -15.25
CA ASN A 683 12.53 22.27 -16.15
C ASN A 683 13.92 21.67 -15.93
N VAL A 684 14.14 20.48 -16.50
CA VAL A 684 15.44 19.79 -16.50
C VAL A 684 16.01 19.77 -17.91
N SER A 685 17.27 20.20 -18.07
CA SER A 685 17.97 20.18 -19.37
C SER A 685 19.07 19.14 -19.44
N PHE A 686 19.69 18.79 -18.31
CA PHE A 686 20.80 17.84 -18.24
C PHE A 686 20.60 16.75 -17.18
N ILE A 687 21.08 15.54 -17.47
CA ILE A 687 21.03 14.39 -16.55
C ILE A 687 21.96 14.55 -15.33
N THR A 688 22.85 15.54 -15.36
CA THR A 688 23.77 15.87 -14.26
C THR A 688 23.23 16.94 -13.32
N GLU A 689 22.04 17.50 -13.59
CA GLU A 689 21.44 18.49 -12.72
C GLU A 689 21.03 17.89 -11.36
N SER A 690 21.04 18.74 -10.34
CA SER A 690 20.64 18.34 -8.98
C SER A 690 19.19 17.87 -8.97
N GLY A 691 18.93 16.71 -8.36
CA GLY A 691 17.59 16.11 -8.29
C GLY A 691 17.27 15.13 -9.43
N VAL A 692 18.09 15.06 -10.48
CA VAL A 692 17.92 14.07 -11.55
C VAL A 692 18.51 12.73 -11.11
N LYS A 693 17.72 11.66 -11.21
CA LYS A 693 18.11 10.31 -10.81
C LYS A 693 17.89 9.32 -11.93
N LYS A 694 18.88 8.47 -12.18
CA LYS A 694 18.72 7.30 -13.04
C LYS A 694 17.71 6.36 -12.39
N CYS A 695 16.75 5.87 -13.17
CA CYS A 695 15.72 4.95 -12.70
C CYS A 695 15.51 3.74 -13.60
N GLY A 696 16.15 3.66 -14.76
CA GLY A 696 16.01 2.50 -15.63
C GLY A 696 17.11 2.39 -16.66
N THR A 697 17.25 1.20 -17.24
CA THR A 697 18.16 0.94 -18.35
C THR A 697 17.50 -0.02 -19.33
N LEU A 698 17.41 0.36 -20.60
CA LEU A 698 17.08 -0.53 -21.72
C LEU A 698 18.38 -0.94 -22.40
N ARG A 699 18.65 -2.23 -22.53
CA ARG A 699 19.81 -2.77 -23.24
C ARG A 699 19.32 -3.62 -24.41
N LEU A 700 19.54 -3.14 -25.63
CA LEU A 700 19.09 -3.80 -26.86
C LEU A 700 20.30 -4.29 -27.66
N ASP A 701 20.30 -5.58 -27.98
CA ASP A 701 21.30 -6.21 -28.83
C ASP A 701 21.01 -5.89 -30.30
N LEU A 702 22.03 -5.39 -30.98
CA LEU A 702 22.01 -4.95 -32.36
C LEU A 702 22.73 -5.95 -33.30
N THR A 703 23.25 -7.07 -32.79
CA THR A 703 23.91 -8.12 -33.57
C THR A 703 22.95 -8.85 -34.53
N GLY A 704 23.50 -9.48 -35.57
CA GLY A 704 22.75 -10.32 -36.52
C GLY A 704 22.12 -9.55 -37.69
N THR A 705 22.74 -8.46 -38.12
CA THR A 705 22.28 -7.65 -39.25
C THR A 705 23.12 -7.88 -40.50
N ASP A 706 22.49 -8.39 -41.55
CA ASP A 706 23.07 -8.51 -42.90
C ASP A 706 23.38 -7.14 -43.51
N ALA A 707 24.17 -7.14 -44.60
CA ALA A 707 24.66 -5.96 -45.34
C ALA A 707 23.55 -5.03 -45.93
N SER A 708 22.27 -5.28 -45.61
CA SER A 708 21.10 -4.51 -46.07
C SER A 708 20.61 -3.45 -45.07
N VAL A 709 21.22 -3.32 -43.88
CA VAL A 709 20.80 -2.29 -42.91
C VAL A 709 21.18 -0.90 -43.42
N PRO A 710 20.24 0.07 -43.44
CA PRO A 710 20.53 1.44 -43.82
C PRO A 710 21.70 2.02 -43.02
N ASN A 711 22.49 2.91 -43.63
CA ASN A 711 23.58 3.64 -42.95
C ASN A 711 23.14 4.33 -41.63
N ARG A 712 21.84 4.55 -41.43
CA ARG A 712 21.26 5.10 -40.21
C ARG A 712 20.22 4.14 -39.62
N ARG A 713 20.64 3.39 -38.60
CA ARG A 713 19.80 2.45 -37.86
C ARG A 713 18.92 3.22 -36.87
N GLU A 714 17.61 3.15 -37.05
CA GLU A 714 16.65 3.82 -36.16
C GLU A 714 16.29 2.92 -34.97
N ILE A 715 16.44 3.45 -33.77
CA ILE A 715 15.99 2.84 -32.52
C ILE A 715 14.83 3.67 -31.99
N LYS A 716 13.61 3.13 -32.04
CA LYS A 716 12.43 3.75 -31.45
C LYS A 716 12.40 3.42 -29.97
N THR A 717 12.30 4.43 -29.13
CA THR A 717 12.08 4.29 -27.69
C THR A 717 10.71 4.80 -27.33
N LEU A 718 9.96 3.98 -26.63
CA LEU A 718 8.59 4.23 -26.24
C LEU A 718 8.50 4.17 -24.73
N MET A 719 7.81 5.14 -24.12
CA MET A 719 7.38 5.08 -22.73
C MET A 719 5.87 5.21 -22.68
N GLN A 720 5.21 4.24 -22.07
CA GLN A 720 3.78 4.23 -21.84
C GLN A 720 3.49 4.68 -20.40
N PHE A 721 2.57 5.62 -20.28
CA PHE A 721 2.18 6.25 -19.03
C PHE A 721 0.67 6.13 -18.80
N GLY A 722 0.19 6.69 -17.68
CA GLY A 722 -1.22 6.75 -17.33
C GLY A 722 -1.73 5.51 -16.57
N ASP A 723 -0.95 4.44 -16.52
CA ASP A 723 -1.12 3.29 -15.59
C ASP A 723 -0.42 3.59 -14.25
N THR A 724 -0.62 2.74 -13.22
CA THR A 724 0.05 2.89 -11.90
C THR A 724 1.58 2.73 -12.03
N GLU A 725 2.04 1.98 -13.02
CA GLU A 725 3.45 1.74 -13.32
C GLU A 725 3.79 2.13 -14.77
N ILE A 726 5.02 2.62 -14.98
CA ILE A 726 5.49 3.08 -16.28
C ILE A 726 6.18 1.93 -17.00
N LYS A 727 5.79 1.70 -18.27
CA LYS A 727 6.38 0.67 -19.13
C LYS A 727 7.29 1.33 -20.17
N ALA A 728 8.50 0.83 -20.34
CA ALA A 728 9.45 1.37 -21.32
C ALA A 728 9.91 0.29 -22.30
N MET A 729 10.09 0.65 -23.57
CA MET A 729 10.49 -0.25 -24.64
C MET A 729 11.47 0.43 -25.58
N ALA A 730 12.43 -0.33 -26.10
CA ALA A 730 13.24 0.07 -27.25
C ALA A 730 13.09 -0.97 -28.37
N ILE A 731 12.91 -0.50 -29.60
CA ILE A 731 12.70 -1.31 -30.80
C ILE A 731 13.74 -0.88 -31.84
N ASP A 732 14.51 -1.83 -32.36
CA ASP A 732 15.31 -1.62 -33.56
C ASP A 732 14.40 -1.78 -34.79
N VAL A 733 14.15 -0.67 -35.48
CA VAL A 733 13.20 -0.64 -36.61
C VAL A 733 13.66 -1.55 -37.75
N ALA A 734 14.97 -1.70 -37.95
CA ALA A 734 15.52 -2.49 -39.04
C ALA A 734 15.26 -4.00 -38.86
N THR A 735 15.29 -4.50 -37.63
CA THR A 735 15.16 -5.94 -37.33
C THR A 735 13.86 -6.31 -36.63
N SER A 736 13.07 -5.32 -36.21
CA SER A 736 11.95 -5.47 -35.28
C SER A 736 12.30 -6.12 -33.93
N LYS A 737 13.61 -6.32 -33.64
CA LYS A 737 14.05 -6.75 -32.32
C LYS A 737 13.68 -5.68 -31.31
N SER A 738 13.10 -6.10 -30.19
CA SER A 738 12.70 -5.19 -29.13
C SER A 738 13.17 -5.69 -27.77
N VAL A 739 13.40 -4.75 -26.88
CA VAL A 739 13.58 -5.00 -25.45
C VAL A 739 12.52 -4.20 -24.72
N LYS A 740 11.82 -4.87 -23.81
CA LYS A 740 10.87 -4.26 -22.88
C LYS A 740 11.47 -4.33 -21.50
N VAL A 741 11.33 -3.28 -20.71
CA VAL A 741 11.72 -3.29 -19.31
C VAL A 741 10.66 -2.56 -18.50
N GLY A 742 10.33 -3.10 -17.33
CA GLY A 742 9.78 -2.28 -16.26
C GLY A 742 10.89 -1.36 -15.76
N ILE A 743 10.58 -0.09 -15.50
CA ILE A 743 11.58 0.82 -14.94
C ILE A 743 12.00 0.29 -13.56
N ASP A 744 13.31 0.10 -13.36
CA ASP A 744 13.88 -0.51 -12.16
C ASP A 744 14.39 0.57 -11.20
N PHE A 745 13.53 0.99 -10.31
CA PHE A 745 13.77 2.03 -9.32
C PHE A 745 14.54 1.56 -8.07
N LEU A 746 14.89 0.27 -7.93
CA LEU A 746 15.48 -0.28 -6.70
C LEU A 746 16.99 -0.54 -6.76
N ASN A 747 17.58 -0.43 -7.95
CA ASN A 747 18.98 -0.82 -8.21
C ASN A 747 19.91 0.35 -8.60
N TYR A 748 19.50 1.61 -8.46
CA TYR A 748 20.28 2.80 -8.87
C TYR A 748 20.49 3.84 -7.78
#